data_AF-A0A534S322-F1
#
_entry.id   AF-A0A534S322-F1
#
_cell.length_a   1.000
_cell.length_b   1.000
_cell.length_c   1.000
_cell.angle_alpha   90.00
_cell.angle_beta   90.00
_cell.angle_gamma   90.00
#
_symmetry.space_group_name_H-M   'P 1'
#
loop_
_entity.id
_entity.type
_entity.pdbx_description
1 polymer ?
#
loop_
_entity_poly.entity_id
_entity_poly.type
_entity_poly.pdbx_seq_one_letter_code
_entity_poly.pdbx_strand_id
1 'polypeptide(L)'
;MTESEKQLRNILAERVAILDGAMGTMIQSRKLDEHAFRGQQFVNHGHDLKGCNDVLCITQPDLVTEIHVQYLEAGADIIETNTFNSTSVSMADYRLEQFVYDLNFAGAKAAKNAVEFVMAKDPSRPRFVAGAMGPTNRTCSISTDVHSAATRGVTYEELVDTYYEQARGLIDGGADLLLVETIFDTLNSKAAFFAIAKLFDERKIYVPLMASVTFIQPGSNRGVTGQTVEAFWNSISHVPLLSVGMNCALGPKEMRSLIEELASIAPIYVSSYPNAGLPDPLLPTGFPETPQSLAPQLTEWVENGWLNIVGGCCGTTPAHIKAIAEAVKDKQPRVLPSVEPYMRLSGLESVTVRPESNFVNIGERTNVTGSPVFARLVLAGDFEKAVSVARQQVEGGAQIIDVNMDEGMLDSKAAMEKFLRLIAGESDIARVPVMVDSSKWEVIEAGLRCVQGKGIVNPGMLAVYEEIPKDLLELVEDVLLNRRPDATERLVTFAETVKKTDKTVAKDDSWRDGTVEERLSHALVKGLTDFIDQDVEEARVKYGKPLSVIEGPLMDGMNVVGDLFGSGKMFLPQVVKSARVMKKAVAFLTPFLEAEKKAAQNVDRRTKLVFATVKGDVHDIGKNIVGVVLSCNNYDVIDLGVMVPADKIIDTAIAEKADIIGLSGLITPSLDEMTHVATEMTRRGLNVPLLIGGATTSKRHTAVKIAPSYQHETIHVIDASRAVPVVGALMKPDTRKALDLQNRKDQEEIREQFENRVSIQLLTYDEAVRHELHTEWDDHPIAAPEFTGRRVLKEFPLHELVPFIDWSPFFHTWEIRGRYPDLLSDPTRGPAARELFANAQELLKEIVDKKLFTAHGVYGLFPANSESDDIIVYGDVTRTKALARLHTLRQQKPNQSGKPQLALADYIAPRESGRVDYIGAFAVTTGHGCQELAGRFEK
;
A
#
# COMPACT_ATOMS: atom_id res chain seq x y z
N MET A 1 35.04 -9.59 -3.84
CA MET A 1 35.28 -9.08 -5.20
C MET A 1 36.48 -9.79 -5.81
N THR A 2 36.29 -10.40 -6.98
CA THR A 2 37.37 -11.02 -7.76
C THR A 2 38.29 -9.97 -8.36
N GLU A 3 39.45 -10.39 -8.88
CA GLU A 3 40.37 -9.49 -9.58
C GLU A 3 39.71 -8.91 -10.85
N SER A 4 39.03 -9.75 -11.63
CA SER A 4 38.27 -9.33 -12.81
C SER A 4 37.22 -8.28 -12.47
N GLU A 5 36.51 -8.41 -11.35
CA GLU A 5 35.54 -7.41 -10.90
C GLU A 5 36.19 -6.05 -10.60
N LYS A 6 37.33 -6.05 -9.88
CA LYS A 6 38.04 -4.81 -9.56
C LYS A 6 38.50 -4.10 -10.83
N GLN A 7 39.08 -4.84 -11.76
CA GLN A 7 39.56 -4.30 -13.03
C GLN A 7 38.41 -3.74 -13.87
N LEU A 8 37.29 -4.47 -13.97
CA LEU A 8 36.10 -4.00 -14.67
C LEU A 8 35.54 -2.71 -14.04
N ARG A 9 35.37 -2.67 -12.71
CA ARG A 9 34.87 -1.46 -12.04
C ARG A 9 35.79 -0.24 -12.25
N ASN A 10 37.10 -0.45 -12.24
CA ASN A 10 38.06 0.62 -12.54
C ASN A 10 37.89 1.12 -13.98
N ILE A 11 37.79 0.21 -14.95
CA ILE A 11 37.56 0.56 -16.36
C ILE A 11 36.27 1.35 -16.51
N LEU A 12 35.16 0.87 -15.93
CA LEU A 12 33.84 1.49 -16.05
C LEU A 12 33.74 2.86 -15.36
N ALA A 13 34.61 3.12 -14.39
CA ALA A 13 34.74 4.42 -13.73
C ALA A 13 35.60 5.41 -14.55
N GLU A 14 36.60 4.92 -15.29
CA GLU A 14 37.56 5.76 -16.03
C GLU A 14 37.16 6.01 -17.49
N ARG A 15 36.51 5.04 -18.14
CA ARG A 15 36.12 5.11 -19.56
C ARG A 15 34.92 4.22 -19.88
N VAL A 16 34.39 4.39 -21.09
CA VAL A 16 33.37 3.50 -21.64
C VAL A 16 34.01 2.18 -22.06
N ALA A 17 33.47 1.06 -21.60
CA ALA A 17 33.88 -0.28 -22.02
C ALA A 17 33.13 -0.72 -23.28
N ILE A 18 33.80 -1.51 -24.12
CA ILE A 18 33.24 -1.99 -25.38
C ILE A 18 32.83 -3.46 -25.26
N LEU A 19 31.55 -3.75 -25.46
CA LEU A 19 31.04 -5.11 -25.66
C LEU A 19 31.12 -5.45 -27.15
N ASP A 20 31.19 -6.74 -27.50
CA ASP A 20 31.30 -7.18 -28.89
C ASP A 20 29.99 -7.08 -29.68
N GLY A 21 29.96 -7.77 -30.84
CA GLY A 21 28.87 -7.75 -31.80
C GLY A 21 28.19 -9.12 -31.96
N ALA A 22 27.37 -9.28 -33.00
CA ALA A 22 26.62 -10.51 -33.22
C ALA A 22 27.48 -11.69 -33.71
N MET A 23 27.73 -12.65 -32.82
CA MET A 23 28.27 -13.98 -33.15
C MET A 23 27.45 -14.69 -34.23
N GLY A 24 26.11 -14.70 -34.10
CA GLY A 24 25.22 -15.35 -35.05
C GLY A 24 25.33 -14.79 -36.48
N THR A 25 25.45 -13.47 -36.64
CA THR A 25 25.64 -12.82 -37.95
C THR A 25 26.97 -13.24 -38.57
N MET A 26 28.04 -13.32 -37.77
CA MET A 26 29.35 -13.77 -38.23
C MET A 26 29.36 -15.25 -38.66
N ILE A 27 28.69 -16.13 -37.91
CA ILE A 27 28.54 -17.54 -38.27
C ILE A 27 27.74 -17.71 -39.56
N GLN A 28 26.59 -17.01 -39.70
CA GLN A 28 25.75 -17.09 -40.89
C GLN A 28 26.49 -16.69 -42.17
N SER A 29 27.42 -15.72 -42.08
CA SER A 29 28.25 -15.29 -43.21
C SER A 29 29.14 -16.40 -43.78
N ARG A 30 29.46 -17.43 -42.98
CA ARG A 30 30.30 -18.58 -43.39
C ARG A 30 29.54 -19.64 -44.18
N LYS A 31 28.20 -19.55 -44.23
CA LYS A 31 27.31 -20.46 -45.00
C LYS A 31 27.56 -21.95 -44.73
N LEU A 32 27.73 -22.30 -43.45
CA LEU A 32 27.99 -23.67 -43.02
C LEU A 32 26.83 -24.62 -43.37
N ASP A 33 27.16 -25.86 -43.69
CA ASP A 33 26.23 -26.95 -43.98
C ASP A 33 26.00 -27.85 -42.76
N GLU A 34 25.06 -28.79 -42.87
CA GLU A 34 24.71 -29.73 -41.79
C GLU A 34 25.92 -30.55 -41.30
N HIS A 35 26.84 -30.90 -42.20
CA HIS A 35 28.05 -31.65 -41.84
C HIS A 35 28.95 -30.83 -40.91
N ALA A 36 29.13 -29.54 -41.19
CA ALA A 36 29.89 -28.65 -40.32
C ALA A 36 29.28 -28.54 -38.91
N PHE A 37 27.95 -28.45 -38.80
CA PHE A 37 27.25 -28.42 -37.50
C PHE A 37 27.36 -29.73 -36.73
N ARG A 38 27.35 -30.88 -37.40
CA ARG A 38 27.49 -32.20 -36.76
C ARG A 38 28.91 -32.49 -36.27
N GLY A 39 29.92 -32.00 -36.99
CA GLY A 39 31.31 -32.35 -36.74
C GLY A 39 31.52 -33.87 -36.69
N GLN A 40 32.55 -34.33 -35.99
CA GLN A 40 32.81 -35.77 -35.81
C GLN A 40 31.94 -36.40 -34.71
N GLN A 41 31.57 -35.62 -33.69
CA GLN A 41 30.88 -36.11 -32.50
C GLN A 41 29.40 -36.42 -32.76
N PHE A 42 28.72 -35.65 -33.63
CA PHE A 42 27.28 -35.77 -33.86
C PHE A 42 26.92 -36.29 -35.25
N VAL A 43 27.85 -36.98 -35.94
CA VAL A 43 27.63 -37.55 -37.29
C VAL A 43 26.36 -38.39 -37.34
N ASN A 44 26.13 -39.23 -36.33
CA ASN A 44 24.98 -40.14 -36.25
C ASN A 44 23.78 -39.57 -35.47
N HIS A 45 23.74 -38.26 -35.20
CA HIS A 45 22.65 -37.65 -34.43
C HIS A 45 21.32 -37.76 -35.18
N GLY A 46 20.25 -38.14 -34.49
CA GLY A 46 18.95 -38.46 -35.12
C GLY A 46 18.12 -37.25 -35.56
N HIS A 47 18.62 -36.02 -35.38
CA HIS A 47 17.92 -34.76 -35.69
C HIS A 47 18.87 -33.81 -36.41
N ASP A 48 18.34 -32.87 -37.20
CA ASP A 48 19.13 -31.84 -37.87
C ASP A 48 19.68 -30.85 -36.84
N LEU A 49 20.96 -30.47 -36.99
CA LEU A 49 21.68 -29.56 -36.10
C LEU A 49 21.97 -28.19 -36.73
N LYS A 50 21.80 -28.04 -38.05
CA LYS A 50 21.97 -26.75 -38.71
C LYS A 50 21.05 -25.70 -38.10
N GLY A 51 21.65 -24.57 -37.75
CA GLY A 51 20.99 -23.46 -37.06
C GLY A 51 21.23 -23.44 -35.54
N CYS A 52 21.66 -24.55 -34.94
CA CYS A 52 22.12 -24.56 -33.55
C CYS A 52 23.55 -24.02 -33.48
N ASN A 53 23.72 -22.70 -33.45
CA ASN A 53 25.05 -22.08 -33.45
C ASN A 53 25.90 -22.50 -32.24
N ASP A 54 25.27 -22.76 -31.10
CA ASP A 54 25.91 -23.20 -29.86
C ASP A 54 26.71 -24.51 -30.04
N VAL A 55 26.24 -25.45 -30.88
CA VAL A 55 26.95 -26.73 -31.11
C VAL A 55 28.32 -26.54 -31.76
N LEU A 56 28.53 -25.43 -32.45
CA LEU A 56 29.80 -25.09 -33.09
C LEU A 56 30.91 -24.85 -32.07
N CYS A 57 30.58 -24.58 -30.80
CA CYS A 57 31.57 -24.55 -29.72
C CYS A 57 32.30 -25.90 -29.55
N ILE A 58 31.62 -27.01 -29.87
CA ILE A 58 32.19 -28.36 -29.82
C ILE A 58 32.71 -28.78 -31.19
N THR A 59 31.94 -28.51 -32.25
CA THR A 59 32.23 -29.07 -33.58
C THR A 59 33.15 -28.21 -34.44
N GLN A 60 33.23 -26.91 -34.18
CA GLN A 60 34.07 -25.93 -34.89
C GLN A 60 34.69 -24.89 -33.92
N PRO A 61 35.39 -25.32 -32.85
CA PRO A 61 35.90 -24.40 -31.82
C PRO A 61 36.87 -23.34 -32.36
N ASP A 62 37.68 -23.69 -33.36
CA ASP A 62 38.62 -22.76 -34.00
C ASP A 62 37.91 -21.62 -34.72
N LEU A 63 36.77 -21.90 -35.37
CA LEU A 63 35.96 -20.89 -36.03
C LEU A 63 35.36 -19.90 -35.02
N VAL A 64 34.82 -20.42 -33.92
CA VAL A 64 34.26 -19.59 -32.84
C VAL A 64 35.34 -18.70 -32.22
N THR A 65 36.53 -19.28 -31.95
CA THR A 65 37.70 -18.56 -31.44
C THR A 65 38.15 -17.46 -32.42
N GLU A 66 38.20 -17.75 -33.73
CA GLU A 66 38.57 -16.77 -34.76
C GLU A 66 37.62 -15.56 -34.74
N ILE A 67 36.31 -15.78 -34.63
CA ILE A 67 35.32 -14.69 -34.58
C ILE A 67 35.51 -13.82 -33.33
N HIS A 68 35.75 -14.42 -32.16
CA HIS A 68 36.07 -13.66 -30.95
C HIS A 68 37.33 -12.81 -31.11
N VAL A 69 38.39 -13.36 -31.71
CA VAL A 69 39.63 -12.61 -32.00
C VAL A 69 39.33 -11.39 -32.88
N GLN A 70 38.48 -11.52 -33.89
CA GLN A 70 38.11 -10.39 -34.75
C GLN A 70 37.44 -9.24 -33.98
N TYR A 71 36.55 -9.54 -33.02
CA TYR A 71 35.93 -8.52 -32.18
C TYR A 71 36.90 -7.90 -31.18
N LEU A 72 37.77 -8.70 -30.57
CA LEU A 72 38.82 -8.22 -29.67
C LEU A 72 39.81 -7.29 -30.40
N GLU A 73 40.22 -7.64 -31.62
CA GLU A 73 41.08 -6.82 -32.47
C GLU A 73 40.37 -5.57 -33.00
N ALA A 74 39.03 -5.62 -33.15
CA ALA A 74 38.22 -4.43 -33.44
C ALA A 74 38.11 -3.45 -32.27
N GLY A 75 38.42 -3.89 -31.05
CA GLY A 75 38.47 -3.03 -29.87
C GLY A 75 37.49 -3.40 -28.77
N ALA A 76 36.82 -4.55 -28.83
CA ALA A 76 36.03 -5.06 -27.70
C ALA A 76 36.90 -5.27 -26.46
N ASP A 77 36.39 -4.86 -25.29
CA ASP A 77 36.95 -5.16 -23.97
C ASP A 77 36.31 -6.39 -23.35
N ILE A 78 35.03 -6.62 -23.64
CA ILE A 78 34.22 -7.74 -23.18
C ILE A 78 33.71 -8.48 -24.42
N ILE A 79 33.85 -9.81 -24.45
CA ILE A 79 33.26 -10.66 -25.49
C ILE A 79 32.25 -11.63 -24.88
N GLU A 80 31.12 -11.81 -25.55
CA GLU A 80 30.08 -12.75 -25.14
C GLU A 80 30.42 -14.17 -25.61
N THR A 81 30.22 -15.18 -24.77
CA THR A 81 30.39 -16.59 -25.18
C THR A 81 29.31 -17.00 -26.20
N ASN A 82 29.63 -17.91 -27.13
CA ASN A 82 28.65 -18.47 -28.06
C ASN A 82 27.75 -19.52 -27.38
N THR A 83 26.95 -19.08 -26.41
CA THR A 83 26.18 -19.95 -25.49
C THR A 83 24.74 -19.47 -25.27
N PHE A 84 24.24 -18.60 -26.14
CA PHE A 84 22.93 -17.96 -26.02
C PHE A 84 21.79 -18.97 -25.78
N ASN A 85 21.80 -20.11 -26.48
CA ASN A 85 20.78 -21.15 -26.38
C ASN A 85 21.26 -22.39 -25.61
N SER A 86 22.44 -22.36 -24.99
CA SER A 86 23.06 -23.51 -24.32
C SER A 86 22.38 -23.82 -22.97
N THR A 87 21.10 -24.13 -23.03
CA THR A 87 20.19 -24.44 -21.92
C THR A 87 19.44 -25.72 -22.27
N SER A 88 19.06 -26.54 -21.30
CA SER A 88 18.33 -27.79 -21.55
C SER A 88 17.00 -27.54 -22.27
N VAL A 89 16.31 -26.45 -21.94
CA VAL A 89 15.05 -26.03 -22.56
C VAL A 89 15.20 -25.75 -24.06
N SER A 90 16.18 -24.93 -24.46
CA SER A 90 16.41 -24.63 -25.89
C SER A 90 17.07 -25.80 -26.63
N MET A 91 17.97 -26.55 -25.98
CA MET A 91 18.65 -27.69 -26.59
C MET A 91 17.72 -28.88 -26.84
N ALA A 92 16.55 -28.93 -26.20
CA ALA A 92 15.52 -29.93 -26.48
C ALA A 92 15.01 -29.90 -27.94
N ASP A 93 14.96 -28.71 -28.56
CA ASP A 93 14.59 -28.56 -29.98
C ASP A 93 15.57 -29.28 -30.92
N TYR A 94 16.80 -29.51 -30.45
CA TYR A 94 17.87 -30.20 -31.17
C TYR A 94 18.21 -31.58 -30.57
N ARG A 95 17.53 -32.01 -29.49
CA ARG A 95 17.82 -33.23 -28.71
C ARG A 95 19.25 -33.29 -28.16
N LEU A 96 19.75 -32.16 -27.65
CA LEU A 96 21.10 -32.00 -27.10
C LEU A 96 21.11 -31.67 -25.60
N GLU A 97 20.03 -31.94 -24.88
CA GLU A 97 19.86 -31.58 -23.46
C GLU A 97 21.00 -32.11 -22.57
N GLN A 98 21.50 -33.31 -22.87
CA GLN A 98 22.61 -33.94 -22.14
C GLN A 98 23.98 -33.28 -22.36
N PHE A 99 24.10 -32.36 -23.32
CA PHE A 99 25.35 -31.67 -23.66
C PHE A 99 25.39 -30.22 -23.18
N VAL A 100 24.40 -29.77 -22.40
CA VAL A 100 24.30 -28.37 -21.93
C VAL A 100 25.57 -27.93 -21.21
N TYR A 101 26.07 -28.72 -20.26
CA TYR A 101 27.32 -28.39 -19.57
C TYR A 101 28.51 -28.31 -20.56
N ASP A 102 28.66 -29.29 -21.46
CA ASP A 102 29.78 -29.36 -22.40
C ASP A 102 29.78 -28.20 -23.39
N LEU A 103 28.60 -27.80 -23.89
CA LEU A 103 28.42 -26.67 -24.79
C LEU A 103 28.87 -25.37 -24.13
N ASN A 104 28.45 -25.13 -22.89
CA ASN A 104 28.82 -23.95 -22.14
C ASN A 104 30.30 -23.92 -21.77
N PHE A 105 30.84 -25.04 -21.32
CA PHE A 105 32.26 -25.18 -21.02
C PHE A 105 33.11 -24.91 -22.27
N ALA A 106 32.76 -25.52 -23.41
CA ALA A 106 33.47 -25.33 -24.68
C ALA A 106 33.36 -23.89 -25.20
N GLY A 107 32.18 -23.28 -25.10
CA GLY A 107 31.95 -21.88 -25.50
C GLY A 107 32.77 -20.89 -24.68
N ALA A 108 32.76 -21.04 -23.35
CA ALA A 108 33.60 -20.24 -22.46
C ALA A 108 35.09 -20.47 -22.73
N LYS A 109 35.50 -21.72 -22.99
CA LYS A 109 36.90 -22.03 -23.30
C LYS A 109 37.37 -21.42 -24.61
N ALA A 110 36.55 -21.45 -25.66
CA ALA A 110 36.86 -20.82 -26.95
C ALA A 110 37.04 -19.30 -26.81
N ALA A 111 36.13 -18.63 -26.10
CA ALA A 111 36.25 -17.21 -25.80
C ALA A 111 37.50 -16.91 -24.95
N LYS A 112 37.81 -17.75 -23.95
CA LYS A 112 39.00 -17.58 -23.11
C LYS A 112 40.29 -17.72 -23.90
N ASN A 113 40.37 -18.69 -24.80
CA ASN A 113 41.52 -18.86 -25.70
C ASN A 113 41.73 -17.62 -26.58
N ALA A 114 40.65 -17.01 -27.09
CA ALA A 114 40.74 -15.76 -27.87
C ALA A 114 41.27 -14.59 -27.03
N VAL A 115 40.78 -14.45 -25.79
CA VAL A 115 41.25 -13.45 -24.83
C VAL A 115 42.74 -13.65 -24.53
N GLU A 116 43.17 -14.86 -24.19
CA GLU A 116 44.57 -15.18 -23.91
C GLU A 116 45.47 -14.90 -25.12
N PHE A 117 45.02 -15.24 -26.32
CA PHE A 117 45.74 -14.98 -27.56
C PHE A 117 45.95 -13.48 -27.82
N VAL A 118 44.93 -12.64 -27.63
CA VAL A 118 45.04 -11.19 -27.85
C VAL A 118 45.80 -10.51 -26.71
N MET A 119 45.57 -10.89 -25.47
CA MET A 119 46.30 -10.35 -24.31
C MET A 119 47.79 -10.72 -24.31
N ALA A 120 48.17 -11.83 -24.94
CA ALA A 120 49.59 -12.15 -25.17
C ALA A 120 50.28 -11.12 -26.10
N LYS A 121 49.53 -10.48 -27.01
CA LYS A 121 50.02 -9.41 -27.90
C LYS A 121 50.00 -8.04 -27.22
N ASP A 122 48.99 -7.75 -26.40
CA ASP A 122 48.84 -6.51 -25.64
C ASP A 122 48.42 -6.78 -24.19
N PRO A 123 49.38 -7.07 -23.28
CA PRO A 123 49.08 -7.34 -21.88
C PRO A 123 48.58 -6.12 -21.10
N SER A 124 48.73 -4.90 -21.65
CA SER A 124 48.38 -3.66 -20.96
C SER A 124 46.87 -3.40 -20.94
N ARG A 125 46.13 -4.02 -21.87
CA ARG A 125 44.69 -3.81 -22.04
C ARG A 125 43.94 -5.10 -21.67
N PRO A 126 43.39 -5.22 -20.45
CA PRO A 126 42.69 -6.42 -20.03
C PRO A 126 41.45 -6.69 -20.90
N ARG A 127 41.09 -7.97 -21.04
CA ARG A 127 39.93 -8.46 -21.78
C ARG A 127 39.18 -9.47 -20.95
N PHE A 128 37.86 -9.48 -21.11
CA PHE A 128 36.98 -10.26 -20.25
C PHE A 128 36.03 -11.12 -21.08
N VAL A 129 35.78 -12.33 -20.61
CA VAL A 129 34.78 -13.24 -21.17
C VAL A 129 33.48 -13.10 -20.38
N ALA A 130 32.39 -12.73 -21.06
CA ALA A 130 31.04 -12.76 -20.51
C ALA A 130 30.33 -14.05 -20.90
N GLY A 131 30.03 -14.87 -19.89
CA GLY A 131 29.20 -16.06 -20.06
C GLY A 131 27.77 -15.65 -20.39
N ALA A 132 27.42 -15.68 -21.68
CA ALA A 132 26.12 -15.29 -22.20
C ALA A 132 25.06 -16.34 -21.88
N MET A 133 23.99 -15.91 -21.22
CA MET A 133 22.85 -16.73 -20.80
C MET A 133 21.59 -16.10 -21.39
N GLY A 134 21.13 -16.65 -22.53
CA GLY A 134 19.91 -16.20 -23.20
C GLY A 134 18.63 -16.67 -22.48
N PRO A 135 17.46 -16.19 -22.90
CA PRO A 135 16.22 -16.27 -22.13
C PRO A 135 15.46 -17.61 -22.25
N THR A 136 16.02 -18.59 -22.98
CA THR A 136 15.34 -19.79 -23.53
C THR A 136 14.27 -19.47 -24.59
N ASN A 137 13.63 -20.50 -25.15
CA ASN A 137 12.47 -20.37 -26.05
C ASN A 137 11.10 -20.48 -25.34
N ARG A 138 11.06 -20.58 -24.00
CA ARG A 138 9.82 -20.73 -23.22
C ARG A 138 9.70 -19.67 -22.14
N THR A 139 8.46 -19.36 -21.75
CA THR A 139 8.12 -18.38 -20.71
C THR A 139 7.48 -19.05 -19.51
N CYS A 140 7.83 -18.59 -18.32
CA CYS A 140 7.19 -18.99 -17.07
C CYS A 140 6.22 -17.94 -16.50
N SER A 141 6.21 -16.70 -17.02
CA SER A 141 5.30 -15.65 -16.53
C SER A 141 3.93 -15.66 -17.21
N ILE A 142 3.86 -15.95 -18.52
CA ILE A 142 2.61 -15.99 -19.29
C ILE A 142 2.34 -17.38 -19.88
N SER A 143 1.07 -17.65 -20.21
CA SER A 143 0.71 -18.87 -20.94
C SER A 143 0.91 -18.68 -22.44
N THR A 144 1.43 -19.72 -23.10
CA THR A 144 1.42 -19.85 -24.57
C THR A 144 0.28 -20.73 -25.07
N ASP A 145 -0.49 -21.34 -24.16
CA ASP A 145 -1.68 -22.13 -24.47
C ASP A 145 -2.92 -21.23 -24.52
N VAL A 146 -3.51 -21.11 -25.71
CA VAL A 146 -4.71 -20.30 -25.96
C VAL A 146 -5.95 -20.81 -25.22
N HIS A 147 -5.95 -22.06 -24.74
CA HIS A 147 -7.09 -22.66 -24.04
C HIS A 147 -6.97 -22.58 -22.52
N SER A 148 -5.81 -22.19 -21.98
CA SER A 148 -5.58 -22.13 -20.54
C SER A 148 -4.61 -21.01 -20.17
N ALA A 149 -5.14 -19.95 -19.55
CA ALA A 149 -4.33 -18.83 -19.06
C ALA A 149 -3.38 -19.22 -17.90
N ALA A 150 -3.64 -20.36 -17.23
CA ALA A 150 -2.84 -20.85 -16.11
C ALA A 150 -1.67 -21.77 -16.52
N THR A 151 -1.69 -22.33 -17.73
CA THR A 151 -0.62 -23.24 -18.20
C THR A 151 0.69 -22.47 -18.36
N ARG A 152 1.84 -23.13 -18.13
CA ARG A 152 3.18 -22.58 -18.39
C ARG A 152 3.98 -23.57 -19.23
N GLY A 153 4.73 -23.06 -20.20
CA GLY A 153 5.57 -23.90 -21.07
C GLY A 153 6.80 -24.46 -20.37
N VAL A 154 7.18 -23.84 -19.25
CA VAL A 154 8.28 -24.24 -18.37
C VAL A 154 7.97 -23.73 -16.95
N THR A 155 8.39 -24.48 -15.94
CA THR A 155 8.28 -24.10 -14.52
C THR A 155 9.47 -23.27 -14.06
N TYR A 156 9.31 -22.56 -12.94
CA TYR A 156 10.40 -21.77 -12.35
C TYR A 156 11.56 -22.67 -11.93
N GLU A 157 11.26 -23.83 -11.37
CA GLU A 157 12.23 -24.84 -10.91
C GLU A 157 13.01 -25.44 -12.07
N GLU A 158 12.34 -25.81 -13.17
CA GLU A 158 13.02 -26.28 -14.38
C GLU A 158 13.98 -25.22 -14.93
N LEU A 159 13.59 -23.94 -14.92
CA LEU A 159 14.47 -22.85 -15.30
C LEU A 159 15.65 -22.69 -14.34
N VAL A 160 15.43 -22.82 -13.03
CA VAL A 160 16.53 -22.78 -12.04
C VAL A 160 17.55 -23.88 -12.32
N ASP A 161 17.12 -25.12 -12.53
CA ASP A 161 18.03 -26.24 -12.81
C ASP A 161 18.75 -26.04 -14.15
N THR A 162 18.02 -25.56 -15.16
CA THR A 162 18.53 -25.24 -16.49
C THR A 162 19.65 -24.20 -16.45
N TYR A 163 19.41 -23.07 -15.78
CA TYR A 163 20.40 -22.00 -15.67
C TYR A 163 21.53 -22.35 -14.71
N TYR A 164 21.28 -23.20 -13.70
CA TYR A 164 22.34 -23.69 -12.81
C TYR A 164 23.37 -24.50 -13.59
N GLU A 165 22.92 -25.44 -14.43
CA GLU A 165 23.82 -26.24 -15.25
C GLU A 165 24.60 -25.38 -16.26
N GLN A 166 23.93 -24.42 -16.90
CA GLN A 166 24.56 -23.46 -17.81
C GLN A 166 25.64 -22.63 -17.09
N ALA A 167 25.30 -21.98 -15.97
CA ALA A 167 26.23 -21.16 -15.20
C ALA A 167 27.43 -21.98 -14.70
N ARG A 168 27.20 -23.24 -14.29
CA ARG A 168 28.28 -24.15 -13.89
C ARG A 168 29.27 -24.37 -15.05
N GLY A 169 28.78 -24.70 -16.24
CA GLY A 169 29.63 -24.91 -17.42
C GLY A 169 30.41 -23.66 -17.82
N LEU A 170 29.76 -22.49 -17.79
CA LEU A 170 30.38 -21.20 -18.13
C LEU A 170 31.53 -20.84 -17.17
N ILE A 171 31.32 -20.99 -15.86
CA ILE A 171 32.34 -20.67 -14.86
C ILE A 171 33.49 -21.67 -14.93
N ASP A 172 33.21 -22.97 -15.02
CA ASP A 172 34.25 -23.99 -15.12
C ASP A 172 35.06 -23.86 -16.43
N GLY A 173 34.44 -23.36 -17.51
CA GLY A 173 35.10 -23.04 -18.77
C GLY A 173 35.94 -21.75 -18.76
N GLY A 174 35.86 -20.94 -17.69
CA GLY A 174 36.71 -19.78 -17.48
C GLY A 174 36.08 -18.42 -17.81
N ALA A 175 34.75 -18.30 -17.80
CA ALA A 175 34.07 -17.01 -17.91
C ALA A 175 34.47 -16.08 -16.74
N ASP A 176 34.76 -14.81 -17.05
CA ASP A 176 35.20 -13.82 -16.07
C ASP A 176 34.00 -13.13 -15.38
N LEU A 177 32.84 -13.12 -16.04
CA LEU A 177 31.55 -12.63 -15.55
C LEU A 177 30.41 -13.42 -16.22
N LEU A 178 29.19 -13.30 -15.69
CA LEU A 178 27.97 -13.84 -16.31
C LEU A 178 27.07 -12.71 -16.80
N LEU A 179 26.42 -12.92 -17.94
CA LEU A 179 25.52 -11.98 -18.58
C LEU A 179 24.19 -12.68 -18.88
N VAL A 180 23.15 -12.33 -18.12
CA VAL A 180 21.78 -12.76 -18.41
C VAL A 180 21.19 -11.73 -19.36
N GLU A 181 21.03 -12.09 -20.63
CA GLU A 181 20.75 -11.14 -21.71
C GLU A 181 19.49 -11.49 -22.51
N THR A 182 19.04 -10.50 -23.30
CA THR A 182 17.82 -10.59 -24.10
C THR A 182 16.63 -11.02 -23.24
N ILE A 183 16.56 -10.53 -22.00
CA ILE A 183 15.50 -10.86 -21.06
C ILE A 183 14.20 -10.36 -21.64
N PHE A 184 13.38 -11.27 -22.17
CA PHE A 184 12.02 -10.97 -22.63
C PHE A 184 10.99 -11.25 -21.52
N ASP A 185 11.34 -12.11 -20.57
CA ASP A 185 10.54 -12.49 -19.41
C ASP A 185 11.33 -12.29 -18.12
N THR A 186 10.88 -11.36 -17.29
CA THR A 186 11.53 -11.03 -16.02
C THR A 186 11.51 -12.20 -15.05
N LEU A 187 10.47 -13.04 -15.04
CA LEU A 187 10.41 -14.21 -14.16
C LEU A 187 11.44 -15.27 -14.56
N ASN A 188 11.69 -15.43 -15.87
CA ASN A 188 12.80 -16.28 -16.36
C ASN A 188 14.14 -15.77 -15.84
N SER A 189 14.40 -14.46 -15.93
CA SER A 189 15.66 -13.89 -15.41
C SER A 189 15.78 -14.02 -13.90
N LYS A 190 14.69 -13.87 -13.14
CA LYS A 190 14.68 -14.15 -11.69
C LYS A 190 15.05 -15.60 -11.39
N ALA A 191 14.62 -16.57 -12.21
CA ALA A 191 15.05 -17.97 -12.08
C ALA A 191 16.55 -18.13 -12.38
N ALA A 192 17.07 -17.47 -13.42
CA ALA A 192 18.50 -17.45 -13.73
C ALA A 192 19.33 -16.85 -12.59
N PHE A 193 18.93 -15.70 -12.05
CA PHE A 193 19.62 -15.06 -10.94
C PHE A 193 19.59 -15.91 -9.66
N PHE A 194 18.47 -16.57 -9.39
CA PHE A 194 18.38 -17.51 -8.26
C PHE A 194 19.30 -18.72 -8.46
N ALA A 195 19.36 -19.28 -9.67
CA ALA A 195 20.25 -20.39 -10.01
C ALA A 195 21.74 -20.01 -9.83
N ILE A 196 22.11 -18.81 -10.30
CA ILE A 196 23.47 -18.27 -10.13
C ILE A 196 23.78 -18.05 -8.65
N ALA A 197 22.86 -17.45 -7.89
CA ALA A 197 23.03 -17.24 -6.45
C ALA A 197 23.19 -18.57 -5.69
N LYS A 198 22.39 -19.59 -6.03
CA LYS A 198 22.51 -20.95 -5.50
C LYS A 198 23.88 -21.55 -5.80
N LEU A 199 24.36 -21.45 -7.04
CA LEU A 199 25.68 -21.93 -7.43
C LEU A 199 26.81 -21.21 -6.69
N PHE A 200 26.70 -19.88 -6.54
CA PHE A 200 27.66 -19.08 -5.79
C PHE A 200 27.72 -19.50 -4.33
N ASP A 201 26.58 -19.73 -3.69
CA ASP A 201 26.53 -20.17 -2.29
C ASP A 201 27.07 -21.59 -2.10
N GLU A 202 26.69 -22.53 -2.98
CA GLU A 202 27.12 -23.93 -2.89
C GLU A 202 28.63 -24.10 -3.14
N ARG A 203 29.19 -23.40 -4.13
CA ARG A 203 30.61 -23.52 -4.50
C ARG A 203 31.51 -22.47 -3.85
N LYS A 204 30.94 -21.48 -3.16
CA LYS A 204 31.66 -20.33 -2.58
C LYS A 204 32.53 -19.60 -3.61
N ILE A 205 31.97 -19.46 -4.81
CA ILE A 205 32.56 -18.73 -5.94
C ILE A 205 31.70 -17.51 -6.24
N TYR A 206 32.32 -16.44 -6.75
CA TYR A 206 31.62 -15.22 -7.13
C TYR A 206 32.24 -14.67 -8.39
N VAL A 207 31.44 -14.32 -9.38
CA VAL A 207 31.85 -13.53 -10.55
C VAL A 207 30.85 -12.39 -10.75
N PRO A 208 31.26 -11.27 -11.38
CA PRO A 208 30.34 -10.18 -11.68
C PRO A 208 29.15 -10.66 -12.51
N LEU A 209 28.01 -10.02 -12.32
CA LEU A 209 26.77 -10.37 -12.99
C LEU A 209 26.21 -9.16 -13.73
N MET A 210 25.86 -9.33 -15.00
CA MET A 210 25.22 -8.33 -15.84
C MET A 210 23.81 -8.81 -16.22
N ALA A 211 22.90 -7.86 -16.37
CA ALA A 211 21.54 -8.10 -16.85
C ALA A 211 21.24 -7.22 -18.06
N SER A 212 20.61 -7.76 -19.10
CA SER A 212 20.16 -6.98 -20.24
C SER A 212 18.76 -7.38 -20.69
N VAL A 213 17.83 -6.42 -20.69
CA VAL A 213 16.43 -6.61 -21.06
C VAL A 213 16.18 -6.25 -22.52
N THR A 214 15.19 -6.89 -23.14
CA THR A 214 14.80 -6.55 -24.52
C THR A 214 13.36 -6.04 -24.58
N PHE A 215 13.17 -5.00 -25.40
CA PHE A 215 11.86 -4.44 -25.73
C PHE A 215 11.65 -4.63 -27.23
N ILE A 216 10.48 -5.10 -27.65
CA ILE A 216 10.28 -5.58 -29.02
C ILE A 216 9.48 -4.64 -29.92
N GLN A 217 8.73 -3.71 -29.34
CA GLN A 217 7.77 -2.90 -30.09
C GLN A 217 8.23 -1.44 -30.15
N PRO A 218 8.52 -0.90 -31.36
CA PRO A 218 8.83 0.52 -31.54
C PRO A 218 7.73 1.41 -30.95
N GLY A 219 8.12 2.41 -30.15
CA GLY A 219 7.19 3.36 -29.53
C GLY A 219 6.43 2.83 -28.30
N SER A 220 6.68 1.59 -27.89
CA SER A 220 6.16 1.03 -26.64
C SER A 220 7.22 1.09 -25.54
N ASN A 221 6.81 1.32 -24.30
CA ASN A 221 7.66 1.18 -23.11
C ASN A 221 7.48 -0.17 -22.40
N ARG A 222 6.80 -1.14 -23.02
CA ARG A 222 6.53 -2.47 -22.45
C ARG A 222 7.29 -3.59 -23.16
N GLY A 223 7.88 -4.49 -22.37
CA GLY A 223 8.53 -5.72 -22.87
C GLY A 223 7.52 -6.78 -23.33
N VAL A 224 8.01 -7.95 -23.73
CA VAL A 224 7.17 -9.06 -24.23
C VAL A 224 6.13 -9.50 -23.21
N THR A 225 6.51 -9.56 -21.93
CA THR A 225 5.64 -9.95 -20.81
C THR A 225 4.92 -8.76 -20.18
N GLY A 226 4.91 -7.60 -20.84
CA GLY A 226 4.10 -6.43 -20.48
C GLY A 226 4.72 -5.46 -19.46
N GLN A 227 5.90 -5.76 -18.90
CA GLN A 227 6.56 -4.91 -17.91
C GLN A 227 7.14 -3.62 -18.51
N THR A 228 7.00 -2.51 -17.80
CA THR A 228 7.70 -1.25 -18.10
C THR A 228 9.17 -1.28 -17.66
N VAL A 229 9.97 -0.30 -18.12
CA VAL A 229 11.40 -0.18 -17.75
C VAL A 229 11.59 -0.07 -16.24
N GLU A 230 10.89 0.84 -15.57
CA GLU A 230 10.97 0.96 -14.09
C GLU A 230 10.44 -0.28 -13.38
N ALA A 231 9.38 -0.93 -13.87
CA ALA A 231 8.85 -2.16 -13.28
C ALA A 231 9.86 -3.31 -13.37
N PHE A 232 10.53 -3.46 -14.52
CA PHE A 232 11.62 -4.42 -14.69
C PHE A 232 12.76 -4.16 -13.70
N TRP A 233 13.25 -2.91 -13.63
CA TRP A 233 14.32 -2.56 -12.69
C TRP A 233 13.94 -2.86 -11.23
N ASN A 234 12.75 -2.44 -10.79
CA ASN A 234 12.25 -2.75 -9.45
C ASN A 234 12.23 -4.26 -9.17
N SER A 235 11.90 -5.08 -10.17
CA SER A 235 11.82 -6.54 -10.06
C SER A 235 13.17 -7.20 -9.79
N ILE A 236 14.27 -6.66 -10.35
CA ILE A 236 15.60 -7.29 -10.29
C ILE A 236 16.63 -6.52 -9.46
N SER A 237 16.29 -5.31 -8.98
CA SER A 237 17.19 -4.44 -8.20
C SER A 237 17.76 -5.04 -6.92
N HIS A 238 17.20 -6.16 -6.43
CA HIS A 238 17.71 -6.91 -5.28
C HIS A 238 18.93 -7.78 -5.61
N VAL A 239 19.19 -8.03 -6.89
CA VAL A 239 20.34 -8.80 -7.37
C VAL A 239 21.58 -7.91 -7.36
N PRO A 240 22.74 -8.38 -6.84
CA PRO A 240 23.98 -7.60 -6.78
C PRO A 240 24.66 -7.49 -8.16
N LEU A 241 24.02 -6.79 -9.09
CA LEU A 241 24.46 -6.63 -10.47
C LEU A 241 25.63 -5.63 -10.58
N LEU A 242 26.57 -5.93 -11.47
CA LEU A 242 27.57 -4.99 -11.96
C LEU A 242 26.91 -3.95 -12.87
N SER A 243 26.12 -4.41 -13.85
CA SER A 243 25.39 -3.53 -14.77
C SER A 243 24.00 -4.05 -15.13
N VAL A 244 23.14 -3.12 -15.51
CA VAL A 244 21.82 -3.39 -16.12
C VAL A 244 21.73 -2.65 -17.45
N GLY A 245 21.11 -3.25 -18.46
CA GLY A 245 21.09 -2.65 -19.78
C GLY A 245 19.96 -3.11 -20.68
N MET A 246 20.07 -2.73 -21.95
CA MET A 246 19.13 -3.13 -22.99
C MET A 246 19.84 -3.61 -24.25
N ASN A 247 19.27 -4.63 -24.89
CA ASN A 247 19.83 -5.18 -26.12
C ASN A 247 18.77 -5.78 -27.06
N CYS A 248 19.19 -5.98 -28.30
CA CYS A 248 18.42 -6.65 -29.35
C CYS A 248 17.08 -5.97 -29.69
N ALA A 249 16.34 -6.59 -30.62
CA ALA A 249 15.02 -6.25 -31.16
C ALA A 249 14.89 -4.86 -31.83
N LEU A 250 15.30 -3.80 -31.15
CA LEU A 250 15.23 -2.41 -31.59
C LEU A 250 16.58 -1.90 -32.07
N GLY A 251 16.53 -0.94 -33.00
CA GLY A 251 17.69 -0.11 -33.33
C GLY A 251 17.90 1.00 -32.27
N PRO A 252 18.99 1.78 -32.39
CA PRO A 252 19.26 2.86 -31.45
C PRO A 252 18.10 3.86 -31.40
N LYS A 253 17.60 4.30 -32.55
CA LYS A 253 16.52 5.28 -32.62
C LYS A 253 15.31 4.91 -31.77
N GLU A 254 14.84 3.66 -31.84
CA GLU A 254 13.67 3.19 -31.11
C GLU A 254 13.95 2.92 -29.63
N MET A 255 15.18 2.52 -29.28
CA MET A 255 15.59 2.20 -27.90
C MET A 255 15.95 3.45 -27.07
N ARG A 256 16.14 4.61 -27.71
CA ARG A 256 16.62 5.85 -27.09
C ARG A 256 15.89 6.25 -25.81
N SER A 257 14.56 6.35 -25.83
CA SER A 257 13.79 6.79 -24.65
C SER A 257 13.84 5.76 -23.52
N LEU A 258 13.94 4.48 -23.86
CA LEU A 258 14.00 3.38 -22.90
C LEU A 258 15.33 3.39 -22.13
N ILE A 259 16.44 3.63 -22.84
CA ILE A 259 17.77 3.68 -22.22
C ILE A 259 17.95 4.93 -21.36
N GLU A 260 17.37 6.07 -21.77
CA GLU A 260 17.31 7.29 -20.96
C GLU A 260 16.57 7.05 -19.64
N GLU A 261 15.38 6.42 -19.69
CA GLU A 261 14.60 6.07 -18.51
C GLU A 261 15.40 5.16 -17.57
N LEU A 262 15.97 4.07 -18.07
CA LEU A 262 16.77 3.13 -17.27
C LEU A 262 17.99 3.80 -16.63
N ALA A 263 18.70 4.65 -17.40
CA ALA A 263 19.85 5.39 -16.91
C ALA A 263 19.49 6.38 -15.80
N SER A 264 18.26 6.88 -15.74
CA SER A 264 17.82 7.79 -14.67
C SER A 264 17.51 7.08 -13.35
N ILE A 265 17.10 5.80 -13.39
CA ILE A 265 16.59 5.07 -12.22
C ILE A 265 17.58 4.04 -11.62
N ALA A 266 18.57 3.57 -12.40
CA ALA A 266 19.48 2.53 -11.97
C ALA A 266 20.73 3.09 -11.24
N PRO A 267 20.95 2.85 -9.94
CA PRO A 267 22.15 3.28 -9.20
C PRO A 267 23.40 2.42 -9.48
N ILE A 268 23.43 1.68 -10.60
CA ILE A 268 24.54 0.82 -11.03
C ILE A 268 24.95 1.15 -12.47
N TYR A 269 26.02 0.54 -12.99
CA TYR A 269 26.48 0.80 -14.35
C TYR A 269 25.41 0.41 -15.39
N VAL A 270 25.40 1.11 -16.53
CA VAL A 270 24.40 0.86 -17.58
C VAL A 270 25.07 0.43 -18.88
N SER A 271 24.51 -0.62 -19.50
CA SER A 271 24.96 -1.15 -20.79
C SER A 271 23.90 -1.00 -21.87
N SER A 272 24.33 -0.78 -23.12
CA SER A 272 23.41 -0.90 -24.26
C SER A 272 24.11 -1.39 -25.53
N TYR A 273 23.47 -2.33 -26.20
CA TYR A 273 23.97 -2.94 -27.43
C TYR A 273 22.80 -3.27 -28.37
N PRO A 274 22.22 -2.25 -29.03
CA PRO A 274 21.05 -2.41 -29.90
C PRO A 274 21.39 -3.15 -31.19
N ASN A 275 20.37 -3.51 -31.97
CA ASN A 275 20.57 -4.01 -33.33
C ASN A 275 21.12 -2.91 -34.25
N ALA A 276 21.71 -3.30 -35.38
CA ALA A 276 22.07 -2.39 -36.47
C ALA A 276 20.81 -1.89 -37.23
N GLY A 277 19.87 -1.31 -36.50
CA GLY A 277 18.53 -0.94 -36.97
C GLY A 277 17.51 -2.08 -36.86
N LEU A 278 16.28 -1.81 -37.27
CA LEU A 278 15.25 -2.86 -37.34
C LEU A 278 15.57 -3.87 -38.46
N PRO A 279 15.34 -5.18 -38.26
CA PRO A 279 15.59 -6.18 -39.29
C PRO A 279 14.82 -5.88 -40.59
N ASP A 280 15.54 -5.90 -41.71
CA ASP A 280 14.97 -5.73 -43.05
C ASP A 280 15.43 -6.88 -43.97
N PRO A 281 14.55 -7.84 -44.29
CA PRO A 281 14.89 -9.01 -45.09
C PRO A 281 15.21 -8.67 -46.55
N LEU A 282 14.92 -7.45 -47.02
CA LEU A 282 15.23 -7.00 -48.38
C LEU A 282 16.69 -6.52 -48.51
N LEU A 283 17.37 -6.25 -47.39
CA LEU A 283 18.76 -5.82 -47.41
C LEU A 283 19.73 -7.02 -47.49
N PRO A 284 20.84 -6.91 -48.24
CA PRO A 284 21.86 -7.96 -48.30
C PRO A 284 22.46 -8.31 -46.93
N THR A 285 22.51 -7.33 -46.02
CA THR A 285 22.98 -7.45 -44.64
C THR A 285 21.88 -7.88 -43.66
N GLY A 286 20.61 -7.83 -44.07
CA GLY A 286 19.45 -8.00 -43.20
C GLY A 286 19.19 -6.82 -42.25
N PHE A 287 20.03 -5.79 -42.25
CA PHE A 287 20.03 -4.68 -41.29
C PHE A 287 20.48 -3.36 -41.96
N PRO A 288 19.78 -2.23 -41.70
CA PRO A 288 20.00 -0.97 -42.41
C PRO A 288 21.18 -0.14 -41.91
N GLU A 289 21.56 -0.26 -40.63
CA GLU A 289 22.63 0.58 -40.07
C GLU A 289 24.01 0.09 -40.51
N THR A 290 24.87 1.06 -40.82
CA THR A 290 26.29 0.87 -41.16
C THR A 290 27.17 1.31 -39.99
N PRO A 291 28.48 1.00 -39.98
CA PRO A 291 29.39 1.51 -38.95
C PRO A 291 29.34 3.03 -38.80
N GLN A 292 29.19 3.75 -39.92
CA GLN A 292 29.15 5.21 -39.97
C GLN A 292 27.84 5.81 -39.46
N SER A 293 26.74 5.05 -39.45
CA SER A 293 25.43 5.52 -38.99
C SER A 293 25.07 5.04 -37.59
N LEU A 294 25.55 3.85 -37.17
CA LEU A 294 25.34 3.29 -35.83
C LEU A 294 26.18 4.01 -34.76
N ALA A 295 27.48 4.18 -34.99
CA ALA A 295 28.40 4.72 -33.98
C ALA A 295 28.05 6.14 -33.49
N PRO A 296 27.64 7.09 -34.36
CA PRO A 296 27.21 8.42 -33.89
C PRO A 296 26.00 8.38 -32.96
N GLN A 297 25.03 7.50 -33.21
CA GLN A 297 23.83 7.37 -32.38
C GLN A 297 24.17 6.89 -30.97
N LEU A 298 25.09 5.92 -30.85
CA LEU A 298 25.53 5.42 -29.53
C LEU A 298 26.46 6.41 -28.83
N THR A 299 27.26 7.17 -29.59
CA THR A 299 28.13 8.23 -29.05
C THR A 299 27.29 9.31 -28.36
N GLU A 300 26.16 9.69 -28.95
CA GLU A 300 25.24 10.64 -28.36
C GLU A 300 24.72 10.19 -26.98
N TRP A 301 24.44 8.90 -26.80
CA TRP A 301 23.99 8.35 -25.52
C TRP A 301 25.08 8.39 -24.45
N VAL A 302 26.32 8.14 -24.85
CA VAL A 302 27.48 8.30 -23.96
C VAL A 302 27.67 9.76 -23.58
N GLU A 303 27.55 10.69 -24.53
CA GLU A 303 27.67 12.14 -24.27
C GLU A 303 26.59 12.67 -23.34
N ASN A 304 25.38 12.10 -23.40
CA ASN A 304 24.30 12.38 -22.45
C ASN A 304 24.55 11.78 -21.06
N GLY A 305 25.63 11.02 -20.89
CA GLY A 305 25.97 10.36 -19.63
C GLY A 305 25.05 9.19 -19.30
N TRP A 306 24.55 8.45 -20.30
CA TRP A 306 23.62 7.34 -20.08
C TRP A 306 24.30 5.96 -19.99
N LEU A 307 25.51 5.81 -20.52
CA LEU A 307 26.15 4.50 -20.69
C LEU A 307 27.55 4.41 -20.08
N ASN A 308 27.87 3.20 -19.61
CA ASN A 308 29.20 2.78 -19.19
C ASN A 308 29.75 1.67 -20.10
N ILE A 309 28.86 0.89 -20.73
CA ILE A 309 29.20 -0.20 -21.64
C ILE A 309 28.40 -0.04 -22.93
N VAL A 310 29.06 -0.13 -24.09
CA VAL A 310 28.43 -0.01 -25.41
C VAL A 310 28.89 -1.16 -26.30
N GLY A 311 27.98 -1.76 -27.06
CA GLY A 311 28.29 -2.79 -28.06
C GLY A 311 27.26 -2.80 -29.18
N GLY A 312 27.04 -3.95 -29.80
CA GLY A 312 25.86 -4.14 -30.67
C GLY A 312 25.38 -5.57 -30.74
N CYS A 313 24.11 -5.75 -31.07
CA CYS A 313 23.48 -7.06 -31.20
C CYS A 313 23.35 -7.43 -32.70
N CYS A 314 22.19 -7.92 -33.14
CA CYS A 314 21.99 -8.44 -34.50
C CYS A 314 22.37 -7.40 -35.58
N GLY A 315 23.11 -7.87 -36.59
CA GLY A 315 23.63 -7.04 -37.68
C GLY A 315 24.97 -6.35 -37.39
N THR A 316 25.44 -6.36 -36.14
CA THR A 316 26.68 -5.70 -35.74
C THR A 316 27.91 -6.56 -36.01
N THR A 317 28.82 -6.07 -36.84
CA THR A 317 30.07 -6.74 -37.24
C THR A 317 31.31 -6.13 -36.57
N PRO A 318 32.51 -6.74 -36.68
CA PRO A 318 33.74 -6.13 -36.17
C PRO A 318 34.01 -4.70 -36.69
N ALA A 319 33.57 -4.38 -37.91
CA ALA A 319 33.67 -3.02 -38.45
C ALA A 319 32.82 -2.00 -37.67
N HIS A 320 31.65 -2.42 -37.18
CA HIS A 320 30.79 -1.58 -36.33
C HIS A 320 31.43 -1.38 -34.97
N ILE A 321 31.90 -2.46 -34.33
CA ILE A 321 32.56 -2.40 -33.02
C ILE A 321 33.80 -1.49 -33.06
N LYS A 322 34.58 -1.55 -34.14
CA LYS A 322 35.71 -0.64 -34.35
C LYS A 322 35.26 0.83 -34.42
N ALA A 323 34.23 1.13 -35.21
CA ALA A 323 33.71 2.49 -35.32
C ALA A 323 33.15 3.02 -34.00
N ILE A 324 32.45 2.16 -33.23
CA ILE A 324 31.93 2.50 -31.89
C ILE A 324 33.10 2.79 -30.94
N ALA A 325 34.08 1.88 -30.86
CA ALA A 325 35.24 2.01 -29.99
C ALA A 325 36.05 3.28 -30.27
N GLU A 326 36.25 3.63 -31.56
CA GLU A 326 36.92 4.86 -31.96
C GLU A 326 36.11 6.11 -31.59
N ALA A 327 34.78 6.07 -31.74
CA ALA A 327 33.92 7.22 -31.48
C ALA A 327 33.76 7.56 -29.99
N VAL A 328 33.76 6.56 -29.11
CA VAL A 328 33.56 6.76 -27.66
C VAL A 328 34.85 6.82 -26.84
N LYS A 329 36.01 6.61 -27.47
CA LYS A 329 37.32 6.49 -26.80
C LYS A 329 37.64 7.63 -25.81
N ASP A 330 37.36 8.87 -26.21
CA ASP A 330 37.69 10.08 -25.44
C ASP A 330 36.47 10.66 -24.72
N LYS A 331 35.38 9.88 -24.60
CA LYS A 331 34.15 10.31 -23.93
C LYS A 331 34.15 9.86 -22.47
N GLN A 332 33.50 10.65 -21.63
CA GLN A 332 33.36 10.34 -20.20
C GLN A 332 32.26 9.29 -20.01
N PRO A 333 32.49 8.27 -19.16
CA PRO A 333 31.45 7.31 -18.83
C PRO A 333 30.38 7.96 -17.95
N ARG A 334 29.20 7.35 -17.93
CA ARG A 334 28.12 7.73 -17.01
C ARG A 334 28.56 7.71 -15.55
N VAL A 335 28.21 8.79 -14.83
CA VAL A 335 28.33 8.86 -13.37
C VAL A 335 27.10 8.22 -12.73
N LEU A 336 27.31 7.38 -11.71
CA LEU A 336 26.22 6.68 -11.03
C LEU A 336 25.33 7.68 -10.26
N PRO A 337 24.00 7.69 -10.46
CA PRO A 337 23.09 8.57 -9.74
C PRO A 337 22.91 8.08 -8.30
N SER A 338 22.69 9.04 -7.39
CA SER A 338 22.17 8.73 -6.05
C SER A 338 20.66 8.54 -6.13
N VAL A 339 20.16 7.42 -5.63
CA VAL A 339 18.74 7.07 -5.66
C VAL A 339 18.24 6.89 -4.23
N GLU A 340 17.19 7.62 -3.86
CA GLU A 340 16.62 7.58 -2.51
C GLU A 340 16.11 6.18 -2.12
N PRO A 341 16.30 5.72 -0.87
CA PRO A 341 15.95 4.35 -0.45
C PRO A 341 14.45 4.19 -0.14
N TYR A 342 13.60 4.45 -1.12
CA TYR A 342 12.14 4.23 -1.04
C TYR A 342 11.74 2.76 -1.24
N MET A 343 10.56 2.41 -0.70
CA MET A 343 9.92 1.13 -0.99
C MET A 343 9.46 1.13 -2.45
N ARG A 344 10.08 0.25 -3.23
CA ARG A 344 9.82 0.06 -4.66
C ARG A 344 9.29 -1.33 -4.91
N LEU A 345 8.10 -1.40 -5.47
CA LEU A 345 7.37 -2.60 -5.83
C LEU A 345 7.08 -2.58 -7.33
N SER A 346 6.64 -3.72 -7.87
CA SER A 346 6.20 -3.80 -9.26
C SER A 346 5.22 -4.95 -9.50
N GLY A 347 4.24 -4.68 -10.36
CA GLY A 347 3.56 -5.70 -11.16
C GLY A 347 4.13 -5.65 -12.59
N LEU A 348 3.28 -5.34 -13.57
CA LEU A 348 3.68 -4.87 -14.89
C LEU A 348 4.07 -3.37 -14.89
N GLU A 349 3.59 -2.63 -13.90
CA GLU A 349 3.92 -1.22 -13.67
C GLU A 349 4.64 -1.05 -12.33
N SER A 350 5.38 0.06 -12.18
CA SER A 350 6.10 0.40 -10.96
C SER A 350 5.16 1.01 -9.91
N VAL A 351 5.36 0.64 -8.65
CA VAL A 351 4.72 1.30 -7.50
C VAL A 351 5.82 1.70 -6.52
N THR A 352 6.09 3.01 -6.45
CA THR A 352 7.09 3.58 -5.55
C THR A 352 6.39 4.37 -4.45
N VAL A 353 6.58 3.95 -3.20
CA VAL A 353 5.98 4.61 -2.02
C VAL A 353 6.95 5.65 -1.48
N ARG A 354 6.53 6.92 -1.53
CA ARG A 354 7.32 8.10 -1.17
C ARG A 354 6.73 8.77 0.08
N PRO A 355 7.48 9.63 0.80
CA PRO A 355 6.96 10.36 1.96
C PRO A 355 5.70 11.20 1.68
N GLU A 356 5.58 11.71 0.45
CA GLU A 356 4.44 12.49 -0.05
C GLU A 356 3.33 11.64 -0.67
N SER A 357 3.52 10.32 -0.79
CA SER A 357 2.47 9.43 -1.28
C SER A 357 1.28 9.44 -0.32
N ASN A 358 0.07 9.44 -0.89
CA ASN A 358 -1.13 9.16 -0.13
C ASN A 358 -1.09 7.72 0.43
N PHE A 359 -2.10 7.38 1.24
CA PHE A 359 -2.29 6.01 1.73
C PHE A 359 -2.33 5.01 0.56
N VAL A 360 -1.49 3.96 0.65
CA VAL A 360 -1.40 2.90 -0.37
C VAL A 360 -2.47 1.85 -0.10
N ASN A 361 -3.47 1.77 -0.97
CA ASN A 361 -4.56 0.80 -0.80
C ASN A 361 -4.12 -0.59 -1.25
N ILE A 362 -4.20 -1.56 -0.34
CA ILE A 362 -4.00 -2.99 -0.62
C ILE A 362 -5.38 -3.66 -0.68
N GLY A 363 -5.70 -4.30 -1.80
CA GLY A 363 -6.98 -4.99 -1.99
C GLY A 363 -7.03 -6.32 -1.25
N GLU A 364 -7.83 -6.40 -0.18
CA GLU A 364 -7.96 -7.55 0.74
C GLU A 364 -8.92 -8.66 0.28
N ARG A 365 -9.74 -8.45 -0.76
CA ARG A 365 -10.88 -9.31 -1.10
C ARG A 365 -10.50 -10.61 -1.82
N THR A 366 -9.25 -10.75 -2.25
CA THR A 366 -8.67 -11.97 -2.84
C THR A 366 -8.12 -12.91 -1.76
N ASN A 367 -8.89 -13.05 -0.69
CA ASN A 367 -8.52 -13.77 0.52
C ASN A 367 -9.61 -14.82 0.84
N VAL A 368 -9.25 -16.10 0.84
CA VAL A 368 -10.21 -17.20 1.10
C VAL A 368 -10.81 -17.12 2.50
N THR A 369 -10.05 -16.64 3.50
CA THR A 369 -10.55 -16.49 4.88
C THR A 369 -11.37 -15.22 5.09
N GLY A 370 -11.04 -14.14 4.38
CA GLY A 370 -11.61 -12.81 4.59
C GLY A 370 -12.80 -12.45 3.68
N SER A 371 -12.94 -13.12 2.52
CA SER A 371 -13.91 -12.75 1.48
C SER A 371 -14.86 -13.90 1.14
N PRO A 372 -16.14 -13.86 1.60
CA PRO A 372 -17.10 -14.94 1.37
C PRO A 372 -17.38 -15.23 -0.12
N VAL A 373 -17.29 -14.21 -0.98
CA VAL A 373 -17.47 -14.38 -2.43
C VAL A 373 -16.28 -15.12 -3.02
N PHE A 374 -15.06 -14.70 -2.68
CA PHE A 374 -13.84 -15.32 -3.17
C PHE A 374 -13.71 -16.76 -2.67
N ALA A 375 -13.93 -16.98 -1.37
CA ALA A 375 -13.93 -18.30 -0.74
C ALA A 375 -14.86 -19.29 -1.47
N ARG A 376 -16.10 -18.87 -1.75
CA ARG A 376 -17.08 -19.69 -2.46
C ARG A 376 -16.60 -20.09 -3.86
N LEU A 377 -16.03 -19.14 -4.60
CA LEU A 377 -15.54 -19.37 -5.97
C LEU A 377 -14.33 -20.32 -5.96
N VAL A 378 -13.35 -20.07 -5.09
CA VAL A 378 -12.14 -20.89 -4.97
C VAL A 378 -12.46 -22.31 -4.52
N LEU A 379 -13.29 -22.46 -3.47
CA LEU A 379 -13.71 -23.78 -2.95
C LEU A 379 -14.57 -24.57 -3.95
N ALA A 380 -15.31 -23.88 -4.83
CA ALA A 380 -16.04 -24.52 -5.94
C ALA A 380 -15.15 -24.86 -7.15
N GLY A 381 -13.87 -24.45 -7.14
CA GLY A 381 -12.96 -24.62 -8.28
C GLY A 381 -13.15 -23.61 -9.42
N ASP A 382 -14.01 -22.60 -9.24
CA ASP A 382 -14.36 -21.55 -10.20
C ASP A 382 -13.31 -20.40 -10.21
N PHE A 383 -12.03 -20.74 -10.40
CA PHE A 383 -10.92 -19.77 -10.36
C PHE A 383 -11.06 -18.64 -11.41
N GLU A 384 -11.59 -18.93 -12.59
CA GLU A 384 -11.83 -17.92 -13.64
C GLU A 384 -12.77 -16.81 -13.18
N LYS A 385 -13.82 -17.15 -12.42
CA LYS A 385 -14.70 -16.15 -11.82
C LYS A 385 -14.02 -15.45 -10.64
N ALA A 386 -13.16 -16.15 -9.91
CA ALA A 386 -12.42 -15.57 -8.78
C ALA A 386 -11.47 -14.43 -9.25
N VAL A 387 -10.94 -14.51 -10.48
CA VAL A 387 -10.15 -13.43 -11.11
C VAL A 387 -10.91 -12.11 -11.17
N SER A 388 -12.24 -12.14 -11.37
CA SER A 388 -13.06 -10.92 -11.38
C SER A 388 -13.03 -10.16 -10.05
N VAL A 389 -12.81 -10.85 -8.92
CA VAL A 389 -12.67 -10.20 -7.61
C VAL A 389 -11.37 -9.39 -7.55
N ALA A 390 -10.27 -9.93 -8.08
CA ALA A 390 -9.01 -9.19 -8.20
C ALA A 390 -9.19 -7.96 -9.11
N ARG A 391 -9.82 -8.14 -10.28
CA ARG A 391 -10.08 -7.05 -11.23
C ARG A 391 -10.86 -5.89 -10.61
N GLN A 392 -11.97 -6.20 -9.93
CA GLN A 392 -12.81 -5.19 -9.27
C GLN A 392 -12.04 -4.37 -8.23
N GLN A 393 -11.09 -4.96 -7.53
CA GLN A 393 -10.28 -4.23 -6.54
C GLN A 393 -9.35 -3.24 -7.21
N VAL A 394 -8.67 -3.67 -8.27
CA VAL A 394 -7.74 -2.81 -9.00
C VAL A 394 -8.50 -1.67 -9.72
N GLU A 395 -9.67 -1.96 -10.30
CA GLU A 395 -10.58 -0.93 -10.84
C GLU A 395 -11.10 0.02 -9.74
N GLY A 396 -11.30 -0.51 -8.52
CA GLY A 396 -11.71 0.26 -7.35
C GLY A 396 -10.60 1.10 -6.71
N GLY A 397 -9.40 1.11 -7.27
CA GLY A 397 -8.27 1.92 -6.80
C GLY A 397 -7.28 1.21 -5.88
N ALA A 398 -7.32 -0.12 -5.78
CA ALA A 398 -6.26 -0.89 -5.12
C ALA A 398 -4.96 -0.75 -5.92
N GLN A 399 -3.89 -0.36 -5.25
CA GLN A 399 -2.55 -0.19 -5.82
C GLN A 399 -1.69 -1.44 -5.67
N ILE A 400 -2.12 -2.38 -4.81
CA ILE A 400 -1.53 -3.68 -4.53
C ILE A 400 -2.70 -4.64 -4.31
N ILE A 401 -2.57 -5.92 -4.68
CA ILE A 401 -3.58 -6.95 -4.38
C ILE A 401 -3.03 -7.98 -3.39
N ASP A 402 -3.77 -8.23 -2.32
CA ASP A 402 -3.48 -9.28 -1.34
C ASP A 402 -4.08 -10.60 -1.79
N VAL A 403 -3.26 -11.65 -1.88
CA VAL A 403 -3.73 -12.97 -2.30
C VAL A 403 -3.45 -13.97 -1.19
N ASN A 404 -4.53 -14.47 -0.59
CA ASN A 404 -4.48 -15.50 0.46
C ASN A 404 -5.33 -16.72 0.08
N MET A 405 -4.71 -17.90 0.14
CA MET A 405 -5.30 -19.20 -0.20
C MET A 405 -5.29 -20.17 0.99
N ASP A 406 -5.19 -19.66 2.21
CA ASP A 406 -5.18 -20.47 3.41
C ASP A 406 -6.59 -20.94 3.75
N GLU A 407 -6.81 -22.25 3.72
CA GLU A 407 -8.06 -22.88 4.15
C GLU A 407 -7.80 -24.35 4.42
N GLY A 408 -8.44 -24.92 5.46
CA GLY A 408 -8.15 -26.28 5.91
C GLY A 408 -8.53 -27.38 4.91
N MET A 409 -9.46 -27.08 3.98
CA MET A 409 -9.96 -28.01 2.97
C MET A 409 -9.31 -27.82 1.58
N LEU A 410 -8.38 -26.87 1.44
CA LEU A 410 -7.76 -26.51 0.16
C LEU A 410 -6.29 -26.98 0.12
N ASP A 411 -5.81 -27.41 -1.04
CA ASP A 411 -4.38 -27.39 -1.32
C ASP A 411 -3.95 -25.93 -1.56
N SER A 412 -3.62 -25.23 -0.48
CA SER A 412 -3.25 -23.81 -0.50
C SER A 412 -2.11 -23.50 -1.46
N LYS A 413 -1.14 -24.42 -1.59
CA LYS A 413 0.01 -24.24 -2.49
C LYS A 413 -0.45 -24.28 -3.94
N ALA A 414 -1.16 -25.34 -4.34
CA ALA A 414 -1.65 -25.48 -5.70
C ALA A 414 -2.64 -24.38 -6.09
N ALA A 415 -3.50 -23.96 -5.15
CA ALA A 415 -4.45 -22.88 -5.37
C ALA A 415 -3.77 -21.52 -5.55
N MET A 416 -2.72 -21.23 -4.75
CA MET A 416 -1.90 -20.02 -4.89
C MET A 416 -1.26 -19.96 -6.27
N GLU A 417 -0.56 -21.03 -6.67
CA GLU A 417 0.07 -21.11 -7.99
C GLU A 417 -0.95 -20.92 -9.12
N LYS A 418 -2.08 -21.62 -9.06
CA LYS A 418 -3.12 -21.55 -10.09
C LYS A 418 -3.68 -20.14 -10.20
N PHE A 419 -4.05 -19.50 -9.09
CA PHE A 419 -4.65 -18.18 -9.11
C PHE A 419 -3.68 -17.10 -9.56
N LEU A 420 -2.43 -17.12 -9.06
CA LEU A 420 -1.41 -16.16 -9.47
C LEU A 420 -1.08 -16.28 -10.96
N ARG A 421 -1.03 -17.52 -11.49
CA ARG A 421 -0.83 -17.74 -12.94
C ARG A 421 -1.99 -17.21 -13.78
N LEU A 422 -3.23 -17.26 -13.28
CA LEU A 422 -4.39 -16.70 -13.95
C LEU A 422 -4.36 -15.17 -13.99
N ILE A 423 -4.16 -14.52 -12.84
CA ILE A 423 -4.13 -13.04 -12.79
C ILE A 423 -2.93 -12.46 -13.55
N ALA A 424 -1.84 -13.20 -13.70
CA ALA A 424 -0.71 -12.81 -14.54
C ALA A 424 -1.09 -12.71 -16.04
N GLY A 425 -2.12 -13.43 -16.49
CA GLY A 425 -2.67 -13.33 -17.84
C GLY A 425 -3.61 -12.14 -18.06
N GLU A 426 -3.95 -11.41 -17.00
CA GLU A 426 -4.93 -10.31 -17.02
C GLU A 426 -4.21 -8.98 -16.77
N SER A 427 -3.93 -8.24 -17.84
CA SER A 427 -3.09 -7.03 -17.80
C SER A 427 -3.54 -5.99 -16.78
N ASP A 428 -4.87 -5.81 -16.62
CA ASP A 428 -5.45 -4.84 -15.69
C ASP A 428 -5.17 -5.19 -14.23
N ILE A 429 -5.01 -6.48 -13.93
CA ILE A 429 -4.69 -6.98 -12.59
C ILE A 429 -3.18 -7.03 -12.42
N ALA A 430 -2.49 -7.61 -13.40
CA ALA A 430 -1.04 -7.80 -13.36
C ALA A 430 -0.27 -6.47 -13.29
N ARG A 431 -0.87 -5.32 -13.68
CA ARG A 431 -0.21 -4.01 -13.56
C ARG A 431 0.21 -3.66 -12.13
N VAL A 432 -0.55 -4.07 -11.11
CA VAL A 432 -0.21 -3.79 -9.71
C VAL A 432 0.62 -4.93 -9.07
N PRO A 433 1.44 -4.63 -8.05
CA PRO A 433 2.14 -5.65 -7.28
C PRO A 433 1.19 -6.59 -6.54
N VAL A 434 1.66 -7.81 -6.29
CA VAL A 434 0.96 -8.81 -5.47
C VAL A 434 1.57 -8.87 -4.09
N MET A 435 0.74 -8.81 -3.05
CA MET A 435 1.07 -9.26 -1.71
C MET A 435 0.70 -10.74 -1.61
N VAL A 436 1.72 -11.60 -1.46
CA VAL A 436 1.54 -13.04 -1.27
C VAL A 436 1.33 -13.27 0.22
N ASP A 437 0.11 -13.65 0.58
CA ASP A 437 -0.32 -13.84 1.97
C ASP A 437 -0.59 -15.31 2.25
N SER A 438 0.12 -15.84 3.24
CA SER A 438 -0.11 -17.17 3.80
C SER A 438 0.63 -17.31 5.13
N SER A 439 0.01 -18.01 6.06
CA SER A 439 0.63 -18.54 7.28
C SER A 439 1.64 -19.66 7.02
N LYS A 440 1.69 -20.23 5.81
CA LYS A 440 2.55 -21.36 5.44
C LYS A 440 3.68 -20.90 4.50
N TRP A 441 4.92 -21.06 4.93
CA TRP A 441 6.10 -20.65 4.14
C TRP A 441 6.15 -21.28 2.74
N GLU A 442 5.81 -22.55 2.61
CA GLU A 442 5.78 -23.26 1.33
C GLU A 442 4.78 -22.68 0.31
N VAL A 443 3.72 -22.03 0.79
CA VAL A 443 2.73 -21.33 -0.05
C VAL A 443 3.26 -19.96 -0.47
N ILE A 444 3.91 -19.23 0.44
CA ILE A 444 4.61 -17.98 0.14
C ILE A 444 5.66 -18.22 -0.96
N GLU A 445 6.50 -19.24 -0.78
CA GLU A 445 7.56 -19.57 -1.72
C GLU A 445 7.00 -19.94 -3.10
N ALA A 446 5.96 -20.77 -3.15
CA ALA A 446 5.27 -21.10 -4.40
C ALA A 446 4.66 -19.86 -5.08
N GLY A 447 4.11 -18.94 -4.27
CA GLY A 447 3.56 -17.69 -4.78
C GLY A 447 4.62 -16.78 -5.39
N LEU A 448 5.76 -16.60 -4.71
CA LEU A 448 6.89 -15.80 -5.20
C LEU A 448 7.47 -16.34 -6.51
N ARG A 449 7.47 -17.66 -6.71
CA ARG A 449 7.86 -18.31 -7.97
C ARG A 449 6.90 -18.04 -9.13
N CYS A 450 5.70 -17.53 -8.85
CA CYS A 450 4.69 -17.18 -9.87
C CYS A 450 4.61 -15.67 -10.16
N VAL A 451 5.20 -14.81 -9.33
CA VAL A 451 5.08 -13.35 -9.47
C VAL A 451 6.27 -12.78 -10.24
N GLN A 452 5.98 -12.21 -11.42
CA GLN A 452 6.98 -11.58 -12.29
C GLN A 452 7.64 -10.36 -11.60
N GLY A 453 6.82 -9.48 -11.02
CA GLY A 453 7.28 -8.26 -10.36
C GLY A 453 7.86 -8.45 -8.96
N LYS A 454 8.15 -7.33 -8.29
CA LYS A 454 8.52 -7.27 -6.88
C LYS A 454 7.26 -7.08 -6.03
N GLY A 455 6.79 -8.18 -5.46
CA GLY A 455 5.64 -8.23 -4.55
C GLY A 455 5.99 -7.98 -3.07
N ILE A 456 4.99 -8.15 -2.22
CA ILE A 456 5.14 -8.15 -0.75
C ILE A 456 4.96 -9.58 -0.23
N VAL A 457 5.73 -9.97 0.78
CA VAL A 457 5.50 -11.19 1.54
C VAL A 457 4.74 -10.84 2.81
N ASN A 458 3.58 -11.45 3.01
CA ASN A 458 2.75 -11.28 4.21
C ASN A 458 2.56 -12.65 4.90
N PRO A 459 3.43 -13.04 5.84
CA PRO A 459 3.47 -14.40 6.35
C PRO A 459 2.36 -14.77 7.36
N GLY A 460 1.30 -13.96 7.51
CA GLY A 460 0.13 -14.25 8.36
C GLY A 460 0.37 -14.37 9.88
N MET A 461 1.62 -14.53 10.34
CA MET A 461 2.03 -14.53 11.73
C MET A 461 2.91 -13.32 12.04
N LEU A 462 2.34 -12.37 12.76
CA LEU A 462 3.09 -11.49 13.65
C LEU A 462 2.88 -12.03 15.07
N ALA A 463 3.86 -12.77 15.57
CA ALA A 463 4.01 -12.89 17.02
C ALA A 463 4.16 -11.45 17.57
N VAL A 464 3.46 -11.13 18.65
CA VAL A 464 3.65 -9.83 19.32
C VAL A 464 5.13 -9.69 19.61
N TYR A 465 5.75 -8.56 19.25
CA TYR A 465 7.20 -8.37 19.33
C TYR A 465 7.77 -8.72 20.71
N GLU A 466 7.03 -8.41 21.78
CA GLU A 466 7.38 -8.73 23.18
C GLU A 466 7.16 -10.20 23.56
N GLU A 467 6.35 -10.94 22.81
CA GLU A 467 6.07 -12.36 23.00
C GLU A 467 7.02 -13.25 22.20
N ILE A 468 7.86 -12.69 21.31
CA ILE A 468 8.95 -13.41 20.68
C ILE A 468 9.96 -13.79 21.77
N PRO A 469 10.29 -15.09 21.95
CA PRO A 469 11.33 -15.52 22.89
C PRO A 469 12.59 -14.67 22.71
N LYS A 470 13.14 -14.13 23.81
CA LYS A 470 14.22 -13.11 23.73
C LYS A 470 15.43 -13.57 22.92
N ASP A 471 15.74 -14.86 22.99
CA ASP A 471 16.77 -15.52 22.21
C ASP A 471 16.47 -15.52 20.71
N LEU A 472 15.23 -15.80 20.30
CA LEU A 472 14.79 -15.65 18.90
C LEU A 472 14.71 -14.18 18.47
N LEU A 473 14.23 -13.29 19.33
CA LEU A 473 14.08 -11.87 19.04
C LEU A 473 15.44 -11.23 18.72
N GLU A 474 16.47 -11.51 19.52
CA GLU A 474 17.83 -11.01 19.27
C GLU A 474 18.37 -11.48 17.91
N LEU A 475 18.16 -12.76 17.57
CA LEU A 475 18.58 -13.32 16.27
C LEU A 475 17.84 -12.68 15.10
N VAL A 476 16.54 -12.41 15.26
CA VAL A 476 15.71 -11.75 14.25
C VAL A 476 16.09 -10.27 14.11
N GLU A 477 16.31 -9.55 15.22
CA GLU A 477 16.78 -8.17 15.22
C GLU A 477 18.17 -8.04 14.58
N ASP A 478 19.08 -8.97 14.87
CA ASP A 478 20.43 -8.98 14.30
C ASP A 478 20.39 -9.07 12.77
N VAL A 479 19.48 -9.88 12.21
CA VAL A 479 19.26 -10.03 10.76
C VAL A 479 18.53 -8.81 10.18
N LEU A 480 17.42 -8.38 10.79
CA LEU A 480 16.60 -7.28 10.28
C LEU A 480 17.30 -5.93 10.31
N LEU A 481 18.08 -5.67 11.36
CA LEU A 481 18.75 -4.38 11.58
C LEU A 481 20.23 -4.41 11.17
N ASN A 482 20.70 -5.51 10.59
CA ASN A 482 22.07 -5.72 10.15
C ASN A 482 23.10 -5.30 11.21
N ARG A 483 22.87 -5.71 12.47
CA ARG A 483 23.70 -5.29 13.61
C ARG A 483 25.07 -5.97 13.63
N ARG A 484 25.21 -7.09 12.90
CA ARG A 484 26.41 -7.93 12.89
C ARG A 484 26.56 -8.77 11.61
N PRO A 485 27.79 -9.18 11.24
CA PRO A 485 28.04 -9.92 9.99
C PRO A 485 27.58 -11.39 9.99
N ASP A 486 27.51 -12.05 11.15
CA ASP A 486 27.15 -13.47 11.32
C ASP A 486 25.67 -13.69 11.72
N ALA A 487 24.84 -12.66 11.60
CA ALA A 487 23.43 -12.67 11.99
C ALA A 487 22.63 -13.81 11.33
N THR A 488 22.83 -13.99 10.02
CA THR A 488 22.11 -14.99 9.20
C THR A 488 22.44 -16.41 9.64
N GLU A 489 23.71 -16.73 9.87
CA GLU A 489 24.17 -18.09 10.23
C GLU A 489 23.61 -18.54 11.59
N ARG A 490 23.53 -17.60 12.55
CA ARG A 490 22.97 -17.85 13.88
C ARG A 490 21.46 -18.15 13.84
N LEU A 491 20.70 -17.38 13.06
CA LEU A 491 19.24 -17.59 12.93
C LEU A 491 18.92 -18.93 12.24
N VAL A 492 19.67 -19.30 11.20
CA VAL A 492 19.51 -20.58 10.50
C VAL A 492 19.78 -21.76 11.44
N THR A 493 20.83 -21.67 12.27
CA THR A 493 21.15 -22.71 13.26
C THR A 493 20.04 -22.89 14.30
N PHE A 494 19.42 -21.78 14.74
CA PHE A 494 18.31 -21.82 15.69
C PHE A 494 17.05 -22.48 15.09
N ALA A 495 16.73 -22.19 13.84
CA ALA A 495 15.52 -22.68 13.16
C ALA A 495 15.44 -24.23 13.06
N GLU A 496 16.58 -24.93 13.04
CA GLU A 496 16.61 -26.40 13.00
C GLU A 496 16.02 -27.04 14.26
N THR A 497 15.96 -26.31 15.38
CA THR A 497 15.55 -26.84 16.68
C THR A 497 14.02 -26.85 16.93
N VAL A 498 13.22 -26.13 16.11
CA VAL A 498 11.80 -25.79 16.43
C VAL A 498 10.75 -26.65 15.69
N LYS A 499 11.14 -27.57 14.80
CA LYS A 499 10.27 -28.31 13.84
C LYS A 499 9.11 -29.22 14.39
N LYS A 500 8.72 -29.20 15.66
CA LYS A 500 7.75 -30.21 16.21
C LYS A 500 6.76 -29.69 17.27
N THR A 501 5.66 -29.03 16.90
CA THR A 501 4.31 -29.22 17.54
C THR A 501 3.22 -28.34 16.93
N ASP A 502 2.05 -28.92 16.64
CA ASP A 502 0.80 -28.21 16.27
C ASP A 502 -0.42 -28.91 16.93
N LYS A 503 -1.39 -28.15 17.50
CA LYS A 503 -2.76 -28.62 17.84
C LYS A 503 -3.79 -27.46 17.94
N THR A 504 -5.01 -27.74 17.46
CA THR A 504 -6.22 -26.87 17.40
C THR A 504 -7.28 -27.20 18.48
N VAL A 505 -8.20 -26.27 18.81
CA VAL A 505 -9.19 -26.35 19.92
C VAL A 505 -10.64 -26.00 19.50
N ALA A 506 -11.65 -26.63 20.14
CA ALA A 506 -13.11 -26.45 19.97
C ALA A 506 -13.78 -25.71 21.15
N LYS A 507 -15.05 -25.27 20.98
CA LYS A 507 -15.84 -24.39 21.89
C LYS A 507 -15.99 -24.94 23.33
N ASP A 508 -15.79 -24.05 24.31
CA ASP A 508 -15.66 -24.36 25.74
C ASP A 508 -16.63 -23.52 26.61
N ASP A 509 -17.40 -24.19 27.48
CA ASP A 509 -18.33 -23.61 28.48
C ASP A 509 -17.74 -23.61 29.91
N SER A 510 -16.44 -23.87 30.06
CA SER A 510 -15.72 -23.96 31.34
C SER A 510 -15.82 -22.75 32.28
N TRP A 511 -16.19 -21.57 31.78
CA TRP A 511 -16.16 -20.32 32.56
C TRP A 511 -17.15 -20.27 33.74
N ARG A 512 -18.18 -21.14 33.75
CA ARG A 512 -19.14 -21.24 34.86
C ARG A 512 -18.60 -21.96 36.09
N ASP A 513 -17.52 -22.72 35.95
CA ASP A 513 -16.89 -23.44 37.06
C ASP A 513 -15.98 -22.55 37.93
N GLY A 514 -15.79 -21.28 37.52
CA GLY A 514 -15.01 -20.28 38.25
C GLY A 514 -15.71 -19.67 39.47
N THR A 515 -14.97 -18.84 40.20
CA THR A 515 -15.43 -18.07 41.37
C THR A 515 -16.49 -17.03 41.02
N VAL A 516 -17.29 -16.56 42.00
CA VAL A 516 -18.33 -15.52 41.75
C VAL A 516 -17.72 -14.23 41.19
N GLU A 517 -16.49 -13.89 41.58
CA GLU A 517 -15.74 -12.77 41.06
C GLU A 517 -15.37 -12.95 39.58
N GLU A 518 -14.86 -14.14 39.21
CA GLU A 518 -14.53 -14.48 37.82
C GLU A 518 -15.78 -14.53 36.94
N ARG A 519 -16.91 -15.05 37.46
CA ARG A 519 -18.19 -15.09 36.75
C ARG A 519 -18.79 -13.70 36.54
N LEU A 520 -18.75 -12.83 37.56
CA LEU A 520 -19.20 -11.44 37.44
C LEU A 520 -18.33 -10.63 36.47
N SER A 521 -17.00 -10.79 36.55
CA SER A 521 -16.06 -10.17 35.62
C SER A 521 -16.28 -10.66 34.18
N HIS A 522 -16.45 -11.98 33.98
CA HIS A 522 -16.77 -12.57 32.68
C HIS A 522 -18.11 -12.04 32.14
N ALA A 523 -19.15 -11.97 32.98
CA ALA A 523 -20.46 -11.44 32.60
C ALA A 523 -20.40 -9.97 32.19
N LEU A 524 -19.60 -9.15 32.89
CA LEU A 524 -19.37 -7.74 32.53
C LEU A 524 -18.59 -7.61 31.21
N VAL A 525 -17.48 -8.34 31.04
CA VAL A 525 -16.65 -8.30 29.83
C VAL A 525 -17.42 -8.81 28.59
N LYS A 526 -18.28 -9.81 28.75
CA LYS A 526 -19.08 -10.39 27.65
C LYS A 526 -20.47 -9.77 27.49
N GLY A 527 -20.90 -8.92 28.41
CA GLY A 527 -22.21 -8.26 28.36
C GLY A 527 -23.40 -9.22 28.59
N LEU A 528 -23.22 -10.25 29.42
CA LEU A 528 -24.21 -11.30 29.70
C LEU A 528 -25.12 -10.91 30.88
N THR A 529 -26.44 -10.94 30.66
CA THR A 529 -27.44 -10.53 31.68
C THR A 529 -28.16 -11.70 32.35
N ASP A 530 -27.92 -12.93 31.90
CA ASP A 530 -28.79 -14.07 32.18
C ASP A 530 -28.64 -14.61 33.60
N PHE A 531 -27.42 -14.56 34.16
CA PHE A 531 -27.11 -15.05 35.51
C PHE A 531 -26.78 -13.94 36.52
N ILE A 532 -26.87 -12.67 36.11
CA ILE A 532 -26.37 -11.54 36.91
C ILE A 532 -27.07 -11.41 38.26
N ASP A 533 -28.38 -11.69 38.33
CA ASP A 533 -29.14 -11.56 39.58
C ASP A 533 -28.70 -12.62 40.60
N GLN A 534 -28.36 -13.83 40.13
CA GLN A 534 -27.88 -14.94 40.97
C GLN A 534 -26.43 -14.70 41.43
N ASP A 535 -25.53 -14.34 40.50
CA ASP A 535 -24.12 -14.12 40.82
C ASP A 535 -23.94 -12.87 41.71
N VAL A 536 -24.75 -11.82 41.54
CA VAL A 536 -24.74 -10.63 42.42
C VAL A 536 -25.28 -10.95 43.81
N GLU A 537 -26.30 -11.79 43.94
CA GLU A 537 -26.82 -12.21 45.25
C GLU A 537 -25.79 -13.08 46.01
N GLU A 538 -25.13 -14.01 45.32
CA GLU A 538 -24.04 -14.81 45.89
C GLU A 538 -22.89 -13.92 46.37
N ALA A 539 -22.49 -12.92 45.57
CA ALA A 539 -21.50 -11.94 45.97
C ALA A 539 -21.98 -11.07 47.15
N ARG A 540 -23.26 -10.67 47.18
CA ARG A 540 -23.82 -9.89 48.31
C ARG A 540 -23.75 -10.66 49.62
N VAL A 541 -24.04 -11.97 49.60
CA VAL A 541 -23.91 -12.84 50.78
C VAL A 541 -22.43 -12.99 51.17
N LYS A 542 -21.53 -13.16 50.20
CA LYS A 542 -20.09 -13.34 50.44
C LYS A 542 -19.41 -12.09 51.02
N TYR A 543 -19.71 -10.91 50.49
CA TYR A 543 -19.07 -9.65 50.87
C TYR A 543 -19.80 -8.90 52.01
N GLY A 544 -21.01 -9.33 52.37
CA GLY A 544 -21.78 -8.83 53.51
C GLY A 544 -22.35 -7.41 53.38
N LYS A 545 -21.71 -6.54 52.60
CA LYS A 545 -22.17 -5.17 52.29
C LYS A 545 -22.46 -5.00 50.79
N PRO A 546 -23.67 -4.55 50.42
CA PRO A 546 -24.03 -4.24 49.04
C PRO A 546 -23.03 -3.31 48.32
N LEU A 547 -22.50 -2.30 49.03
CA LEU A 547 -21.52 -1.37 48.45
C LEU A 547 -20.19 -2.08 48.08
N SER A 548 -19.77 -3.06 48.88
CA SER A 548 -18.52 -3.80 48.63
C SER A 548 -18.60 -4.74 47.42
N VAL A 549 -19.81 -5.15 46.99
CA VAL A 549 -20.01 -5.86 45.73
C VAL A 549 -19.79 -4.92 44.54
N ILE A 550 -20.23 -3.68 44.66
CA ILE A 550 -20.04 -2.65 43.64
C ILE A 550 -18.56 -2.27 43.55
N GLU A 551 -17.94 -1.89 44.66
CA GLU A 551 -16.55 -1.42 44.71
C GLU A 551 -15.52 -2.55 44.49
N GLY A 552 -15.90 -3.80 44.71
CA GLY A 552 -15.06 -4.98 44.46
C GLY A 552 -15.31 -5.59 43.08
N PRO A 553 -15.96 -6.76 42.99
CA PRO A 553 -15.99 -7.56 41.75
C PRO A 553 -16.63 -6.84 40.55
N LEU A 554 -17.61 -5.96 40.77
CA LEU A 554 -18.24 -5.22 39.67
C LEU A 554 -17.32 -4.11 39.13
N MET A 555 -16.65 -3.34 39.99
CA MET A 555 -15.67 -2.33 39.57
C MET A 555 -14.42 -2.97 38.98
N ASP A 556 -13.94 -4.10 39.51
CA ASP A 556 -12.82 -4.84 38.94
C ASP A 556 -13.12 -5.32 37.52
N GLY A 557 -14.33 -5.86 37.28
CA GLY A 557 -14.80 -6.21 35.94
C GLY A 557 -14.89 -4.99 35.01
N MET A 558 -15.32 -3.83 35.52
CA MET A 558 -15.38 -2.59 34.73
C MET A 558 -14.01 -1.98 34.44
N ASN A 559 -13.02 -2.15 35.32
CA ASN A 559 -11.64 -1.76 35.07
C ASN A 559 -11.06 -2.58 33.91
N VAL A 560 -11.31 -3.89 33.87
CA VAL A 560 -10.92 -4.76 32.75
C VAL A 560 -11.58 -4.31 31.44
N VAL A 561 -12.87 -3.95 31.47
CA VAL A 561 -13.57 -3.36 30.31
C VAL A 561 -12.90 -2.05 29.88
N GLY A 562 -12.51 -1.20 30.83
CA GLY A 562 -11.78 0.04 30.59
C GLY A 562 -10.40 -0.17 29.96
N ASP A 563 -9.63 -1.14 30.44
CA ASP A 563 -8.31 -1.49 29.91
C ASP A 563 -8.40 -2.10 28.51
N LEU A 564 -9.38 -2.97 28.27
CA LEU A 564 -9.64 -3.53 26.95
C LEU A 564 -10.12 -2.46 25.96
N PHE A 565 -10.96 -1.51 26.39
CA PHE A 565 -11.37 -0.38 25.56
C PHE A 565 -10.21 0.57 25.27
N GLY A 566 -9.42 0.90 26.28
CA GLY A 566 -8.25 1.78 26.17
C GLY A 566 -7.11 1.20 25.32
N SER A 567 -6.99 -0.13 25.27
CA SER A 567 -6.04 -0.86 24.41
C SER A 567 -6.59 -1.22 23.02
N GLY A 568 -7.82 -0.83 22.70
CA GLY A 568 -8.47 -1.10 21.41
C GLY A 568 -8.90 -2.56 21.20
N LYS A 569 -8.91 -3.38 22.26
CA LYS A 569 -9.34 -4.79 22.26
C LYS A 569 -10.85 -4.97 22.52
N MET A 570 -11.53 -3.90 22.93
CA MET A 570 -12.97 -3.83 23.11
C MET A 570 -13.49 -2.52 22.50
N PHE A 571 -14.73 -2.52 22.02
CA PHE A 571 -15.32 -1.38 21.30
C PHE A 571 -16.54 -0.83 22.03
N LEU A 572 -16.92 0.41 21.73
CA LEU A 572 -17.99 1.12 22.42
C LEU A 572 -19.31 0.34 22.50
N PRO A 573 -19.79 -0.39 21.46
CA PRO A 573 -21.01 -1.20 21.59
C PRO A 573 -20.91 -2.31 22.66
N GLN A 574 -19.73 -2.89 22.84
CA GLN A 574 -19.47 -3.90 23.88
C GLN A 574 -19.41 -3.24 25.25
N VAL A 575 -18.78 -2.07 25.37
CA VAL A 575 -18.76 -1.27 26.61
C VAL A 575 -20.18 -0.90 27.04
N VAL A 576 -21.06 -0.53 26.10
CA VAL A 576 -22.48 -0.25 26.38
C VAL A 576 -23.24 -1.50 26.85
N LYS A 577 -22.90 -2.69 26.32
CA LYS A 577 -23.45 -3.96 26.84
C LYS A 577 -22.97 -4.26 28.26
N SER A 578 -21.68 -4.08 28.54
CA SER A 578 -21.12 -4.20 29.90
C SER A 578 -21.81 -3.26 30.86
N ALA A 579 -22.07 -2.02 30.44
CA ALA A 579 -22.83 -1.03 31.20
C ALA A 579 -24.26 -1.49 31.54
N ARG A 580 -24.93 -2.20 30.61
CA ARG A 580 -26.26 -2.77 30.86
C ARG A 580 -26.24 -3.83 31.96
N VAL A 581 -25.21 -4.69 31.95
CA VAL A 581 -24.98 -5.68 33.01
C VAL A 581 -24.73 -4.98 34.35
N MET A 582 -23.87 -3.96 34.35
CA MET A 582 -23.58 -3.13 35.54
C MET A 582 -24.84 -2.44 36.08
N LYS A 583 -25.66 -1.81 35.22
CA LYS A 583 -26.91 -1.15 35.60
C LYS A 583 -27.91 -2.13 36.19
N LYS A 584 -28.04 -3.34 35.61
CA LYS A 584 -28.91 -4.41 36.13
C LYS A 584 -28.42 -4.90 37.50
N ALA A 585 -27.12 -5.14 37.67
CA ALA A 585 -26.51 -5.53 38.94
C ALA A 585 -26.72 -4.47 40.04
N VAL A 586 -26.48 -3.20 39.72
CA VAL A 586 -26.71 -2.09 40.67
C VAL A 586 -28.20 -1.95 40.99
N ALA A 587 -29.09 -2.04 40.00
CA ALA A 587 -30.54 -1.99 40.21
C ALA A 587 -31.03 -3.09 41.15
N PHE A 588 -30.46 -4.29 41.07
CA PHE A 588 -30.72 -5.39 42.00
C PHE A 588 -30.23 -5.06 43.43
N LEU A 589 -29.08 -4.39 43.57
CA LEU A 589 -28.51 -3.99 44.86
C LEU A 589 -29.17 -2.75 45.48
N THR A 590 -29.86 -1.91 44.69
CA THR A 590 -30.46 -0.64 45.12
C THR A 590 -31.36 -0.77 46.36
N PRO A 591 -32.31 -1.74 46.46
CA PRO A 591 -33.14 -1.89 47.65
C PRO A 591 -32.33 -2.17 48.93
N PHE A 592 -31.21 -2.90 48.80
CA PHE A 592 -30.32 -3.21 49.91
C PHE A 592 -29.43 -2.02 50.29
N LEU A 593 -28.95 -1.26 49.31
CA LEU A 593 -28.22 -0.01 49.52
C LEU A 593 -29.08 1.05 50.21
N GLU A 594 -30.35 1.16 49.87
CA GLU A 594 -31.29 2.09 50.50
C GLU A 594 -31.62 1.68 51.95
N ALA A 595 -31.72 0.37 52.21
CA ALA A 595 -31.89 -0.16 53.57
C ALA A 595 -30.64 0.09 54.44
N GLU A 596 -29.44 -0.05 53.87
CA GLU A 596 -28.16 0.22 54.55
C GLU A 596 -27.90 1.73 54.72
N LYS A 597 -28.26 2.57 53.74
CA LYS A 597 -28.21 4.04 53.84
C LYS A 597 -29.12 4.62 54.92
N LYS A 598 -30.27 3.99 55.19
CA LYS A 598 -31.11 4.36 56.33
C LYS A 598 -30.45 4.02 57.67
N ALA A 599 -29.44 3.14 57.68
CA ALA A 599 -28.70 2.70 58.87
C ALA A 599 -27.32 3.38 59.04
N ALA A 600 -26.70 3.89 57.97
CA ALA A 600 -25.37 4.51 57.99
C ALA A 600 -25.41 6.00 57.59
N GLN A 601 -25.08 6.88 58.53
CA GLN A 601 -25.12 8.35 58.38
C GLN A 601 -23.92 9.00 57.67
N ASN A 602 -23.11 8.28 56.90
CA ASN A 602 -22.03 8.90 56.13
C ASN A 602 -21.67 8.07 54.90
N VAL A 603 -21.75 8.67 53.72
CA VAL A 603 -21.12 8.15 52.49
C VAL A 603 -20.50 9.32 51.76
N ASP A 604 -19.26 9.13 51.28
CA ASP A 604 -18.53 10.08 50.45
C ASP A 604 -19.32 10.48 49.20
N ARG A 605 -19.20 11.76 48.82
CA ARG A 605 -19.90 12.37 47.70
C ARG A 605 -19.29 11.89 46.37
N ARG A 606 -20.12 11.37 45.45
CA ARG A 606 -19.71 11.08 44.06
C ARG A 606 -19.28 12.36 43.34
N THR A 607 -18.20 12.28 42.59
CA THR A 607 -17.75 13.35 41.68
C THR A 607 -18.85 13.67 40.69
N LYS A 608 -19.22 14.95 40.61
CA LYS A 608 -20.35 15.43 39.81
C LYS A 608 -19.89 16.29 38.63
N LEU A 609 -20.42 16.02 37.45
CA LEU A 609 -20.08 16.73 36.21
C LEU A 609 -21.32 17.34 35.58
N VAL A 610 -21.19 18.55 35.02
CA VAL A 610 -22.24 19.20 34.22
C VAL A 610 -21.80 19.24 32.77
N PHE A 611 -22.59 18.62 31.88
CA PHE A 611 -22.37 18.61 30.44
C PHE A 611 -23.43 19.44 29.70
N ALA A 612 -23.01 20.10 28.63
CA ALA A 612 -23.93 20.80 27.73
C ALA A 612 -23.38 20.88 26.30
N THR A 613 -24.27 20.78 25.31
CA THR A 613 -23.96 21.27 23.96
C THR A 613 -24.25 22.78 23.95
N VAL A 614 -23.25 23.55 23.54
CA VAL A 614 -23.28 25.02 23.66
C VAL A 614 -24.37 25.67 22.79
N LYS A 615 -24.68 26.93 23.10
CA LYS A 615 -25.69 27.72 22.38
C LYS A 615 -25.48 27.70 20.87
N GLY A 616 -26.59 27.62 20.13
CA GLY A 616 -26.56 27.60 18.66
C GLY A 616 -26.21 26.23 18.06
N ASP A 617 -25.92 25.23 18.88
CA ASP A 617 -25.57 23.89 18.45
C ASP A 617 -26.58 22.86 18.98
N VAL A 618 -27.05 21.98 18.09
CA VAL A 618 -28.08 20.97 18.34
C VAL A 618 -27.53 19.55 18.42
N HIS A 619 -26.24 19.36 18.19
CA HIS A 619 -25.65 18.03 18.05
C HIS A 619 -25.18 17.50 19.41
N ASP A 620 -25.67 16.31 19.80
CA ASP A 620 -25.48 15.76 21.14
C ASP A 620 -25.06 14.29 21.20
N ILE A 621 -24.98 13.58 20.07
CA ILE A 621 -24.69 12.14 20.06
C ILE A 621 -23.38 11.84 20.80
N GLY A 622 -22.29 12.55 20.46
CA GLY A 622 -21.00 12.38 21.14
C GLY A 622 -21.04 12.74 22.62
N LYS A 623 -21.78 13.79 23.00
CA LYS A 623 -21.98 14.19 24.41
C LYS A 623 -22.69 13.07 25.19
N ASN A 624 -23.74 12.50 24.62
CA ASN A 624 -24.52 11.45 25.26
C ASN A 624 -23.66 10.19 25.46
N ILE A 625 -22.81 9.84 24.49
CA ILE A 625 -21.84 8.75 24.61
C ILE A 625 -20.87 9.00 25.78
N VAL A 626 -20.27 10.19 25.87
CA VAL A 626 -19.37 10.56 26.97
C VAL A 626 -20.09 10.48 28.32
N GLY A 627 -21.33 10.98 28.39
CA GLY A 627 -22.14 10.95 29.60
C GLY A 627 -22.45 9.53 30.08
N VAL A 628 -22.78 8.62 29.15
CA VAL A 628 -22.97 7.19 29.45
C VAL A 628 -21.66 6.58 29.95
N VAL A 629 -20.55 6.75 29.23
CA VAL A 629 -19.24 6.17 29.60
C VAL A 629 -18.78 6.64 30.99
N LEU A 630 -18.97 7.91 31.32
CA LEU A 630 -18.65 8.44 32.66
C LEU A 630 -19.60 7.89 33.73
N SER A 631 -20.89 7.80 33.44
CA SER A 631 -21.86 7.18 34.37
C SER A 631 -21.52 5.71 34.64
N CYS A 632 -20.96 4.99 33.66
CA CYS A 632 -20.47 3.62 33.82
C CYS A 632 -19.26 3.51 34.77
N ASN A 633 -18.56 4.62 35.01
CA ASN A 633 -17.39 4.72 35.88
C ASN A 633 -17.72 5.40 37.23
N ASN A 634 -18.98 5.30 37.67
CA ASN A 634 -19.49 5.79 38.96
C ASN A 634 -19.43 7.33 39.16
N TYR A 635 -19.43 8.08 38.05
CA TYR A 635 -19.58 9.53 38.07
C TYR A 635 -21.05 9.97 38.04
N ASP A 636 -21.38 11.08 38.70
CA ASP A 636 -22.70 11.71 38.64
C ASP A 636 -22.74 12.74 37.50
N VAL A 637 -23.45 12.42 36.41
CA VAL A 637 -23.45 13.21 35.18
C VAL A 637 -24.78 13.94 35.00
N ILE A 638 -24.74 15.28 34.99
CA ILE A 638 -25.88 16.14 34.71
C ILE A 638 -25.77 16.67 33.29
N ASP A 639 -26.65 16.20 32.41
CA ASP A 639 -26.72 16.66 31.02
C ASP A 639 -27.81 17.73 30.85
N LEU A 640 -27.41 18.93 30.42
CA LEU A 640 -28.31 20.06 30.21
C LEU A 640 -28.96 20.09 28.83
N GLY A 641 -28.58 19.17 27.94
CA GLY A 641 -29.09 19.05 26.58
C GLY A 641 -28.35 19.94 25.58
N VAL A 642 -29.09 20.49 24.61
CA VAL A 642 -28.56 21.23 23.45
C VAL A 642 -28.97 22.69 23.42
N MET A 643 -28.24 23.49 22.64
CA MET A 643 -28.42 24.94 22.52
C MET A 643 -28.41 25.66 23.88
N VAL A 644 -27.58 25.19 24.82
CA VAL A 644 -27.62 25.67 26.20
C VAL A 644 -26.83 26.99 26.33
N PRO A 645 -27.45 28.08 26.82
CA PRO A 645 -26.74 29.33 27.07
C PRO A 645 -25.70 29.21 28.19
N ALA A 646 -24.61 29.99 28.09
CA ALA A 646 -23.52 30.00 29.06
C ALA A 646 -24.00 30.20 30.51
N ASP A 647 -24.94 31.12 30.75
CA ASP A 647 -25.50 31.41 32.06
C ASP A 647 -26.11 30.16 32.71
N LYS A 648 -26.90 29.40 31.95
CA LYS A 648 -27.57 28.19 32.46
C LYS A 648 -26.56 27.09 32.81
N ILE A 649 -25.49 26.95 32.02
CA ILE A 649 -24.41 25.99 32.29
C ILE A 649 -23.74 26.33 33.63
N ILE A 650 -23.34 27.60 33.79
CA ILE A 650 -22.61 28.06 34.97
C ILE A 650 -23.50 28.07 36.21
N ASP A 651 -24.75 28.53 36.11
CA ASP A 651 -25.70 28.55 37.22
C ASP A 651 -26.02 27.14 37.72
N THR A 652 -26.19 26.18 36.80
CA THR A 652 -26.40 24.78 37.18
C THR A 652 -25.16 24.21 37.86
N ALA A 653 -23.97 24.47 37.32
CA ALA A 653 -22.72 24.01 37.94
C ALA A 653 -22.53 24.55 39.37
N ILE A 654 -22.88 25.81 39.62
CA ILE A 654 -22.86 26.41 40.97
C ILE A 654 -23.91 25.76 41.87
N ALA A 655 -25.17 25.67 41.41
CA ALA A 655 -26.29 25.13 42.19
C ALA A 655 -26.06 23.68 42.60
N GLU A 656 -25.56 22.87 41.67
CA GLU A 656 -25.31 21.45 41.87
C GLU A 656 -23.95 21.15 42.51
N LYS A 657 -23.13 22.19 42.74
CA LYS A 657 -21.75 22.13 43.23
C LYS A 657 -20.89 21.20 42.37
N ALA A 658 -21.01 21.28 41.05
CA ALA A 658 -20.30 20.41 40.12
C ALA A 658 -18.77 20.52 40.32
N ASP A 659 -18.08 19.41 40.16
CA ASP A 659 -16.63 19.33 40.26
C ASP A 659 -15.95 19.63 38.92
N ILE A 660 -16.64 19.39 37.79
CA ILE A 660 -16.15 19.60 36.41
C ILE A 660 -17.30 20.11 35.51
N ILE A 661 -16.96 20.98 34.55
CA ILE A 661 -17.86 21.39 33.46
C ILE A 661 -17.35 20.82 32.13
N GLY A 662 -18.22 20.21 31.34
CA GLY A 662 -17.92 19.69 30.00
C GLY A 662 -18.75 20.36 28.90
N LEU A 663 -18.09 20.85 27.85
CA LEU A 663 -18.74 21.49 26.70
C LEU A 663 -18.59 20.65 25.43
N SER A 664 -19.66 20.58 24.66
CA SER A 664 -19.73 19.88 23.36
C SER A 664 -20.10 20.83 22.22
N GLY A 665 -19.50 20.63 21.04
CA GLY A 665 -19.83 21.37 19.81
C GLY A 665 -19.39 20.66 18.52
N LEU A 666 -20.19 20.81 17.45
CA LEU A 666 -20.00 20.21 16.14
C LEU A 666 -19.77 21.23 15.02
N ILE A 667 -20.28 22.46 15.14
CA ILE A 667 -20.16 23.48 14.08
C ILE A 667 -19.17 24.58 14.46
N THR A 668 -18.66 25.30 13.46
CA THR A 668 -17.65 26.36 13.69
C THR A 668 -18.13 27.46 14.66
N PRO A 669 -19.39 27.96 14.59
CA PRO A 669 -19.88 28.95 15.56
C PRO A 669 -19.84 28.49 17.03
N SER A 670 -19.89 27.17 17.28
CA SER A 670 -19.84 26.59 18.63
C SER A 670 -18.52 26.87 19.34
N LEU A 671 -17.43 27.05 18.59
CA LEU A 671 -16.11 27.33 19.16
C LEU A 671 -16.03 28.71 19.82
N ASP A 672 -16.69 29.71 19.23
CA ASP A 672 -16.77 31.05 19.80
C ASP A 672 -17.63 31.04 21.07
N GLU A 673 -18.71 30.26 21.09
CA GLU A 673 -19.55 30.07 22.27
C GLU A 673 -18.80 29.35 23.41
N MET A 674 -17.94 28.36 23.12
CA MET A 674 -17.07 27.75 24.14
C MET A 674 -16.08 28.76 24.74
N THR A 675 -15.53 29.64 23.90
CA THR A 675 -14.66 30.74 24.36
C THR A 675 -15.43 31.72 25.24
N HIS A 676 -16.69 32.00 24.89
CA HIS A 676 -17.58 32.83 25.70
C HIS A 676 -17.85 32.20 27.07
N VAL A 677 -18.16 30.90 27.14
CA VAL A 677 -18.35 30.17 28.41
C VAL A 677 -17.09 30.23 29.28
N ALA A 678 -15.91 29.97 28.72
CA ALA A 678 -14.63 30.06 29.42
C ALA A 678 -14.39 31.46 30.03
N THR A 679 -14.69 32.50 29.24
CA THR A 679 -14.60 33.91 29.68
C THR A 679 -15.56 34.19 30.84
N GLU A 680 -16.80 33.71 30.75
CA GLU A 680 -17.81 33.88 31.80
C GLU A 680 -17.48 33.10 33.07
N MET A 681 -16.88 31.91 32.96
CA MET A 681 -16.38 31.15 34.11
C MET A 681 -15.28 31.92 34.86
N THR A 682 -14.35 32.57 34.15
CA THR A 682 -13.36 33.48 34.77
C THR A 682 -14.04 34.66 35.44
N ARG A 683 -14.97 35.32 34.73
CA ARG A 683 -15.69 36.51 35.22
C ARG A 683 -16.46 36.22 36.51
N ARG A 684 -17.01 35.00 36.65
CA ARG A 684 -17.79 34.57 37.82
C ARG A 684 -16.95 33.84 38.88
N GLY A 685 -15.63 33.72 38.70
CA GLY A 685 -14.71 33.16 39.69
C GLY A 685 -14.88 31.66 39.94
N LEU A 686 -15.23 30.89 38.91
CA LEU A 686 -15.29 29.43 39.01
C LEU A 686 -13.87 28.85 38.94
N ASN A 687 -13.60 27.81 39.75
CA ASN A 687 -12.29 27.16 39.86
C ASN A 687 -12.32 25.66 39.48
N VAL A 688 -13.38 25.25 38.78
CA VAL A 688 -13.59 23.85 38.37
C VAL A 688 -12.96 23.60 37.00
N PRO A 689 -12.36 22.43 36.75
CA PRO A 689 -11.82 22.11 35.43
C PRO A 689 -12.87 22.20 34.32
N LEU A 690 -12.44 22.68 33.16
CA LEU A 690 -13.22 22.82 31.94
C LEU A 690 -12.76 21.79 30.91
N LEU A 691 -13.66 20.88 30.54
CA LEU A 691 -13.44 19.90 29.46
C LEU A 691 -14.07 20.39 28.16
N ILE A 692 -13.30 20.35 27.07
CA ILE A 692 -13.73 20.74 25.72
C ILE A 692 -13.73 19.52 24.82
N GLY A 693 -14.85 19.26 24.12
CA GLY A 693 -14.98 18.17 23.17
C GLY A 693 -15.99 18.43 22.04
N GLY A 694 -16.06 17.51 21.07
CA GLY A 694 -16.92 17.59 19.90
C GLY A 694 -16.16 17.79 18.58
N ALA A 695 -16.80 17.55 17.42
CA ALA A 695 -16.10 17.32 16.15
C ALA A 695 -15.30 18.51 15.60
N THR A 696 -15.71 19.74 15.87
CA THR A 696 -14.97 20.95 15.46
C THR A 696 -13.87 21.34 16.43
N THR A 697 -13.81 20.72 17.61
CA THR A 697 -12.81 21.03 18.62
C THR A 697 -11.47 20.37 18.31
N SER A 698 -10.37 21.00 18.73
CA SER A 698 -9.03 20.43 18.58
C SER A 698 -8.10 20.95 19.67
N LYS A 699 -7.07 20.18 20.02
CA LYS A 699 -6.02 20.61 20.96
C LYS A 699 -5.47 21.99 20.62
N ARG A 700 -5.24 22.24 19.32
CA ARG A 700 -4.74 23.53 18.83
C ARG A 700 -5.72 24.68 19.08
N HIS A 701 -6.98 24.53 18.68
CA HIS A 701 -7.96 25.59 18.87
C HIS A 701 -8.19 25.87 20.37
N THR A 702 -8.30 24.82 21.18
CA THR A 702 -8.43 24.95 22.64
C THR A 702 -7.23 25.69 23.24
N ALA A 703 -5.99 25.35 22.86
CA ALA A 703 -4.78 26.01 23.36
C ALA A 703 -4.68 27.50 22.98
N VAL A 704 -5.11 27.86 21.77
CA VAL A 704 -4.92 29.20 21.20
C VAL A 704 -6.09 30.15 21.51
N LYS A 705 -7.32 29.66 21.60
CA LYS A 705 -8.52 30.51 21.70
C LYS A 705 -9.32 30.35 23.00
N ILE A 706 -9.44 29.14 23.53
CA ILE A 706 -10.31 28.86 24.70
C ILE A 706 -9.54 28.94 26.02
N ALA A 707 -8.43 28.20 26.12
CA ALA A 707 -7.61 28.13 27.34
C ALA A 707 -7.10 29.51 27.83
N PRO A 708 -6.70 30.46 26.95
CA PRO A 708 -6.30 31.79 27.40
C PRO A 708 -7.44 32.58 28.09
N SER A 709 -8.70 32.25 27.82
CA SER A 709 -9.86 32.90 28.42
C SER A 709 -10.25 32.33 29.79
N TYR A 710 -9.61 31.25 30.25
CA TYR A 710 -9.88 30.63 31.55
C TYR A 710 -8.62 30.41 32.39
N GLN A 711 -8.67 30.81 33.67
CA GLN A 711 -7.49 30.77 34.54
C GLN A 711 -7.15 29.36 35.06
N HIS A 712 -8.14 28.46 35.12
CA HIS A 712 -7.99 27.09 35.63
C HIS A 712 -7.88 26.06 34.50
N GLU A 713 -7.83 24.78 34.86
CA GLU A 713 -7.55 23.69 33.92
C GLU A 713 -8.54 23.68 32.76
N THR A 714 -8.05 23.90 31.54
CA THR A 714 -8.84 23.77 30.30
C THR A 714 -8.25 22.65 29.47
N ILE A 715 -8.95 21.53 29.34
CA ILE A 715 -8.43 20.30 28.74
C ILE A 715 -9.29 19.89 27.55
N HIS A 716 -8.65 19.70 26.40
CA HIS A 716 -9.29 19.10 25.22
C HIS A 716 -9.30 17.58 25.36
N VAL A 717 -10.48 16.98 25.27
CA VAL A 717 -10.67 15.53 25.31
C VAL A 717 -11.16 15.07 23.95
N ILE A 718 -10.39 14.18 23.32
CA ILE A 718 -10.61 13.78 21.93
C ILE A 718 -11.83 12.88 21.73
N ASP A 719 -12.08 11.97 22.66
CA ASP A 719 -13.17 11.00 22.59
C ASP A 719 -13.57 10.50 23.99
N ALA A 720 -14.65 9.71 24.06
CA ALA A 720 -15.17 9.19 25.32
C ALA A 720 -14.22 8.22 26.05
N SER A 721 -13.32 7.52 25.34
CA SER A 721 -12.35 6.60 25.95
C SER A 721 -11.32 7.33 26.80
N ARG A 722 -10.98 8.56 26.42
CA ARG A 722 -10.02 9.40 27.13
C ARG A 722 -10.66 10.23 28.24
N ALA A 723 -11.99 10.34 28.28
CA ALA A 723 -12.69 11.13 29.29
C ALA A 723 -12.51 10.57 30.71
N VAL A 724 -12.62 9.24 30.88
CA VAL A 724 -12.52 8.56 32.18
C VAL A 724 -11.15 8.77 32.87
N PRO A 725 -9.99 8.50 32.23
CA PRO A 725 -8.70 8.70 32.88
C PRO A 725 -8.41 10.18 33.16
N VAL A 726 -8.86 11.10 32.30
CA VAL A 726 -8.70 12.55 32.51
C VAL A 726 -9.49 13.01 33.74
N VAL A 727 -10.77 12.63 33.84
CA VAL A 727 -11.60 12.95 35.02
C VAL A 727 -11.00 12.33 36.28
N GLY A 728 -10.56 11.07 36.23
CA GLY A 728 -9.93 10.39 37.37
C GLY A 728 -8.64 11.08 37.85
N ALA A 729 -7.82 11.58 36.93
CA ALA A 729 -6.62 12.34 37.24
C ALA A 729 -6.91 13.71 37.85
N LEU A 730 -7.98 14.40 37.40
CA LEU A 730 -8.40 15.71 37.91
C LEU A 730 -8.94 15.66 39.35
N MET A 731 -9.44 14.51 39.80
CA MET A 731 -10.01 14.39 41.15
C MET A 731 -8.98 14.15 42.26
N LYS A 732 -7.77 13.70 41.92
CA LYS A 732 -6.70 13.46 42.90
C LYS A 732 -5.71 14.63 42.91
N PRO A 733 -5.38 15.24 44.07
CA PRO A 733 -4.57 16.47 44.14
C PRO A 733 -3.20 16.38 43.44
N ASP A 734 -2.49 15.26 43.60
CA ASP A 734 -1.14 15.09 43.05
C ASP A 734 -1.15 14.91 41.53
N THR A 735 -2.07 14.07 41.02
CA THR A 735 -2.20 13.85 39.58
C THR A 735 -2.85 15.04 38.86
N ARG A 736 -3.73 15.79 39.53
CA ARG A 736 -4.32 17.03 39.00
C ARG A 736 -3.22 18.07 38.72
N LYS A 737 -2.33 18.29 39.68
CA LYS A 737 -1.19 19.22 39.52
C LYS A 737 -0.24 18.78 38.41
N ALA A 738 0.09 17.49 38.36
CA ALA A 738 0.96 16.95 37.31
C ALA A 738 0.32 17.09 35.91
N LEU A 739 -0.97 16.80 35.80
CA LEU A 739 -1.72 16.92 34.54
C LEU A 739 -1.85 18.38 34.09
N ASP A 740 -2.16 19.31 34.99
CA ASP A 740 -2.25 20.73 34.65
C ASP A 740 -0.89 21.29 34.20
N LEU A 741 0.20 20.95 34.89
CA LEU A 741 1.54 21.38 34.52
C LEU A 741 1.91 20.91 33.11
N GLN A 742 1.67 19.62 32.82
CA GLN A 742 1.95 19.06 31.50
C GLN A 742 1.06 19.69 30.43
N ASN A 743 -0.24 19.81 30.69
CA ASN A 743 -1.20 20.37 29.75
C ASN A 743 -0.88 21.83 29.42
N ARG A 744 -0.52 22.66 30.41
CA ARG A 744 -0.10 24.05 30.17
C ARG A 744 1.18 24.14 29.36
N LYS A 745 2.15 23.26 29.60
CA LYS A 745 3.38 23.17 28.82
C LYS A 745 3.08 22.84 27.35
N ASP A 746 2.28 21.80 27.11
CA ASP A 746 1.87 21.40 25.76
C ASP A 746 1.11 22.53 25.05
N GLN A 747 0.23 23.22 25.76
CA GLN A 747 -0.52 24.35 25.22
C GLN A 747 0.38 25.54 24.87
N GLU A 748 1.41 25.82 25.68
CA GLU A 748 2.39 26.87 25.40
C GLU A 748 3.22 26.52 24.17
N GLU A 749 3.76 25.31 24.07
CA GLU A 749 4.48 24.85 22.89
C GLU A 749 3.63 24.95 21.61
N ILE A 750 2.34 24.60 21.69
CA ILE A 750 1.40 24.73 20.57
C ILE A 750 1.16 26.21 20.20
N ARG A 751 1.06 27.11 21.19
CA ARG A 751 0.92 28.55 20.96
C ARG A 751 2.17 29.13 20.31
N GLU A 752 3.35 28.83 20.85
CA GLU A 752 4.62 29.25 20.27
C GLU A 752 4.78 28.73 18.84
N GLN A 753 4.44 27.47 18.55
CA GLN A 753 4.47 26.93 17.19
C GLN A 753 3.46 27.62 16.25
N PHE A 754 2.31 28.05 16.78
CA PHE A 754 1.31 28.78 16.01
C PHE A 754 1.77 30.22 15.72
N GLU A 755 2.41 30.89 16.68
CA GLU A 755 2.97 32.24 16.54
C GLU A 755 4.25 32.28 15.69
N ASN A 756 5.10 31.25 15.81
CA ASN A 756 6.35 31.11 15.05
C ASN A 756 6.14 30.56 13.64
N ARG A 757 4.91 30.22 13.24
CA ARG A 757 4.63 29.95 11.84
C ARG A 757 4.84 31.22 11.06
N VAL A 758 5.78 31.18 10.11
CA VAL A 758 5.85 32.13 9.00
C VAL A 758 4.44 32.23 8.44
N SER A 759 3.80 33.39 8.62
CA SER A 759 2.49 33.65 8.04
C SER A 759 2.62 33.34 6.56
N ILE A 760 1.92 32.31 6.09
CA ILE A 760 1.90 32.01 4.66
C ILE A 760 1.37 33.28 4.02
N GLN A 761 2.25 33.97 3.28
CA GLN A 761 1.88 35.22 2.65
C GLN A 761 0.78 34.89 1.65
N LEU A 762 -0.44 35.26 2.01
CA LEU A 762 -1.59 35.07 1.13
C LEU A 762 -1.39 35.97 -0.08
N LEU A 763 -1.79 35.46 -1.24
CA LEU A 763 -1.94 36.28 -2.42
C LEU A 763 -2.97 37.37 -2.12
N THR A 764 -2.75 38.56 -2.65
CA THR A 764 -3.82 39.55 -2.73
C THR A 764 -4.98 38.98 -3.55
N TYR A 765 -6.19 39.50 -3.34
CA TYR A 765 -7.35 39.03 -4.09
C TYR A 765 -7.13 39.18 -5.60
N ASP A 766 -6.58 40.31 -6.04
CA ASP A 766 -6.30 40.57 -7.46
C ASP A 766 -5.30 39.58 -8.05
N GLU A 767 -4.29 39.17 -7.28
CA GLU A 767 -3.36 38.11 -7.69
C GLU A 767 -4.04 36.76 -7.77
N ALA A 768 -4.91 36.43 -6.82
CA ALA A 768 -5.64 35.17 -6.84
C ALA A 768 -6.57 35.07 -8.07
N VAL A 769 -7.26 36.16 -8.42
CA VAL A 769 -8.12 36.23 -9.62
C VAL A 769 -7.33 36.04 -10.91
N ARG A 770 -6.11 36.59 -11.02
CA ARG A 770 -5.24 36.37 -12.20
C ARG A 770 -4.83 34.91 -12.40
N HIS A 771 -4.96 34.09 -11.37
CA HIS A 771 -4.68 32.66 -11.39
C HIS A 771 -5.96 31.83 -11.35
N GLU A 772 -7.11 32.36 -11.79
CA GLU A 772 -8.36 31.59 -11.87
C GLU A 772 -8.27 30.37 -12.79
N LEU A 773 -9.24 29.45 -12.67
CA LEU A 773 -9.35 28.34 -13.59
C LEU A 773 -9.88 28.83 -14.96
N HIS A 774 -9.00 28.93 -15.94
CA HIS A 774 -9.40 29.21 -17.32
C HIS A 774 -10.00 27.95 -17.97
N THR A 775 -11.32 27.96 -18.13
CA THR A 775 -12.07 26.92 -18.86
C THR A 775 -12.51 27.48 -20.22
N GLU A 776 -12.27 26.74 -21.30
CA GLU A 776 -12.78 27.09 -22.63
C GLU A 776 -14.26 26.70 -22.73
N TRP A 777 -15.14 27.70 -22.71
CA TRP A 777 -16.60 27.49 -22.69
C TRP A 777 -17.24 27.39 -24.08
N ASP A 778 -16.52 27.71 -25.15
CA ASP A 778 -17.09 27.84 -26.50
C ASP A 778 -17.45 26.47 -27.11
N ASP A 779 -16.63 25.43 -26.90
CA ASP A 779 -16.81 24.12 -27.54
C ASP A 779 -17.42 23.02 -26.64
N HIS A 780 -17.60 23.29 -25.33
CA HIS A 780 -18.02 22.25 -24.37
C HIS A 780 -19.55 22.14 -24.23
N PRO A 781 -20.21 20.99 -24.41
CA PRO A 781 -21.66 20.89 -24.24
C PRO A 781 -22.06 21.08 -22.76
N ILE A 782 -22.99 22.00 -22.49
CA ILE A 782 -23.57 22.19 -21.15
C ILE A 782 -24.93 21.48 -21.14
N ALA A 783 -25.09 20.50 -20.24
CA ALA A 783 -26.30 19.71 -20.16
C ALA A 783 -27.44 20.54 -19.56
N ALA A 784 -28.53 20.69 -20.33
CA ALA A 784 -29.76 21.29 -19.81
C ALA A 784 -30.48 20.28 -18.89
N PRO A 785 -30.90 20.69 -17.68
CA PRO A 785 -31.67 19.83 -16.80
C PRO A 785 -33.06 19.57 -17.39
N GLU A 786 -33.63 18.39 -17.08
CA GLU A 786 -34.99 18.00 -17.53
C GLU A 786 -36.07 18.99 -17.10
N PHE A 787 -35.83 19.73 -16.02
CA PHE A 787 -36.71 20.80 -15.55
C PHE A 787 -35.92 21.92 -14.90
N THR A 788 -36.54 23.09 -14.80
CA THR A 788 -36.07 24.20 -13.98
C THR A 788 -37.15 24.63 -12.98
N GLY A 789 -36.73 25.24 -11.87
CA GLY A 789 -37.59 25.65 -10.77
C GLY A 789 -37.53 24.71 -9.56
N ARG A 790 -38.40 24.97 -8.59
CA ARG A 790 -38.42 24.28 -7.28
C ARG A 790 -39.40 23.11 -7.27
N ARG A 791 -38.98 21.96 -6.75
CA ARG A 791 -39.79 20.78 -6.45
C ARG A 791 -39.77 20.48 -4.95
N VAL A 792 -40.91 20.04 -4.42
CA VAL A 792 -41.08 19.71 -3.00
C VAL A 792 -41.51 18.25 -2.89
N LEU A 793 -40.80 17.50 -2.06
CA LEU A 793 -41.07 16.13 -1.67
C LEU A 793 -41.62 16.15 -0.26
N LYS A 794 -42.92 15.87 -0.11
CA LYS A 794 -43.57 15.75 1.20
C LYS A 794 -43.74 14.29 1.54
N GLU A 795 -43.41 13.92 2.79
CA GLU A 795 -43.61 12.57 3.32
C GLU A 795 -42.98 11.51 2.41
N PHE A 796 -41.73 11.75 2.02
CA PHE A 796 -41.02 10.89 1.09
C PHE A 796 -40.89 9.47 1.68
N PRO A 797 -41.11 8.40 0.90
CA PRO A 797 -41.11 7.05 1.45
C PRO A 797 -39.75 6.65 2.03
N LEU A 798 -39.70 6.32 3.32
CA LEU A 798 -38.44 5.98 4.01
C LEU A 798 -37.73 4.77 3.38
N HIS A 799 -38.47 3.77 2.89
CA HIS A 799 -37.90 2.58 2.28
C HIS A 799 -37.08 2.88 1.00
N GLU A 800 -37.41 3.97 0.29
CA GLU A 800 -36.63 4.42 -0.86
C GLU A 800 -35.31 5.07 -0.46
N LEU A 801 -35.19 5.56 0.79
CA LEU A 801 -33.96 6.16 1.32
C LEU A 801 -32.97 5.12 1.85
N VAL A 802 -33.45 3.94 2.30
CA VAL A 802 -32.63 2.90 2.93
C VAL A 802 -31.41 2.48 2.07
N PRO A 803 -31.52 2.26 0.75
CA PRO A 803 -30.38 1.89 -0.07
C PRO A 803 -29.29 2.97 -0.17
N PHE A 804 -29.61 4.23 0.14
CA PHE A 804 -28.70 5.37 0.05
C PHE A 804 -27.99 5.68 1.38
N ILE A 805 -28.25 4.92 2.43
CA ILE A 805 -27.57 5.09 3.72
C ILE A 805 -26.12 4.58 3.58
N ASP A 806 -25.16 5.51 3.64
CA ASP A 806 -23.78 5.16 3.95
C ASP A 806 -23.68 4.87 5.44
N TRP A 807 -23.35 3.64 5.80
CA TRP A 807 -23.23 3.20 7.18
C TRP A 807 -21.85 3.51 7.78
N SER A 808 -20.87 3.96 6.99
CA SER A 808 -19.53 4.29 7.51
C SER A 808 -19.60 5.37 8.60
N PRO A 809 -20.30 6.51 8.40
CA PRO A 809 -20.51 7.49 9.47
C PRO A 809 -21.28 6.94 10.68
N PHE A 810 -22.20 6.00 10.47
CA PHE A 810 -22.91 5.33 11.57
C PHE A 810 -21.93 4.57 12.46
N PHE A 811 -21.02 3.77 11.90
CA PHE A 811 -20.01 3.07 12.69
C PHE A 811 -19.00 4.01 13.35
N HIS A 812 -18.59 5.07 12.66
CA HIS A 812 -17.72 6.10 13.24
C HIS A 812 -18.34 6.75 14.47
N THR A 813 -19.65 7.00 14.44
CA THR A 813 -20.41 7.52 15.57
C THR A 813 -20.36 6.58 16.78
N TRP A 814 -20.29 5.28 16.54
CA TRP A 814 -20.12 4.25 17.56
C TRP A 814 -18.65 3.91 17.86
N GLU A 815 -17.70 4.79 17.52
CA GLU A 815 -16.26 4.61 17.72
C GLU A 815 -15.70 3.31 17.09
N ILE A 816 -16.38 2.79 16.07
CA ILE A 816 -15.87 1.72 15.23
C ILE A 816 -15.40 2.36 13.92
N ARG A 817 -14.13 2.76 13.87
CA ARG A 817 -13.53 3.38 12.68
C ARG A 817 -13.41 2.37 11.54
N GLY A 818 -13.86 2.72 10.34
CA GLY A 818 -13.78 1.87 9.17
C GLY A 818 -14.90 2.15 8.17
N ARG A 819 -14.67 1.82 6.91
CA ARG A 819 -15.65 2.02 5.84
C ARG A 819 -16.63 0.85 5.80
N TYR A 820 -17.93 1.12 5.67
CA TYR A 820 -18.92 0.07 5.36
C TYR A 820 -18.92 -0.22 3.85
N PRO A 821 -19.04 -1.49 3.42
CA PRO A 821 -19.26 -2.69 4.24
C PRO A 821 -17.99 -3.35 4.78
N ASP A 822 -16.80 -2.95 4.36
CA ASP A 822 -15.50 -3.58 4.69
C ASP A 822 -15.26 -3.74 6.21
N LEU A 823 -15.78 -2.80 7.01
CA LEU A 823 -15.72 -2.85 8.47
C LEU A 823 -16.43 -4.07 9.06
N LEU A 824 -17.46 -4.61 8.40
CA LEU A 824 -18.14 -5.82 8.84
C LEU A 824 -17.27 -7.08 8.70
N SER A 825 -16.26 -7.05 7.84
CA SER A 825 -15.27 -8.13 7.64
C SER A 825 -13.98 -7.93 8.42
N ASP A 826 -13.80 -6.80 9.13
CA ASP A 826 -12.62 -6.54 9.94
C ASP A 826 -12.39 -7.66 10.98
N PRO A 827 -11.17 -8.25 11.08
CA PRO A 827 -10.91 -9.40 11.94
C PRO A 827 -11.05 -9.09 13.44
N THR A 828 -10.84 -7.84 13.85
CA THR A 828 -10.88 -7.40 15.25
C THR A 828 -12.21 -6.75 15.62
N ARG A 829 -12.67 -5.82 14.76
CA ARG A 829 -13.86 -4.98 14.95
C ARG A 829 -15.10 -5.56 14.31
N GLY A 830 -14.95 -6.42 13.30
CA GLY A 830 -16.05 -6.98 12.51
C GLY A 830 -17.09 -7.74 13.33
N PRO A 831 -16.74 -8.55 14.35
CA PRO A 831 -17.74 -9.15 15.22
C PRO A 831 -18.63 -8.11 15.92
N ALA A 832 -18.05 -7.05 16.49
CA ALA A 832 -18.78 -5.96 17.14
C ALA A 832 -19.56 -5.09 16.13
N ALA A 833 -18.98 -4.85 14.95
CA ALA A 833 -19.61 -4.09 13.87
C ALA A 833 -20.82 -4.84 13.28
N ARG A 834 -20.71 -6.15 13.02
CA ARG A 834 -21.82 -7.00 12.54
C ARG A 834 -22.97 -7.03 13.53
N GLU A 835 -22.65 -7.13 14.82
CA GLU A 835 -23.66 -7.11 15.87
C GLU A 835 -24.35 -5.73 15.96
N LEU A 836 -23.59 -4.65 15.99
CA LEU A 836 -24.13 -3.29 15.99
C LEU A 836 -25.01 -3.04 14.75
N PHE A 837 -24.54 -3.48 13.59
CA PHE A 837 -25.26 -3.38 12.33
C PHE A 837 -26.58 -4.16 12.35
N ALA A 838 -26.58 -5.39 12.86
CA ALA A 838 -27.79 -6.20 12.97
C ALA A 838 -28.86 -5.51 13.85
N ASN A 839 -28.45 -4.97 14.99
CA ASN A 839 -29.35 -4.20 15.87
C ASN A 839 -29.88 -2.93 15.18
N ALA A 840 -29.01 -2.23 14.44
CA ALA A 840 -29.40 -1.04 13.70
C ALA A 840 -30.39 -1.36 12.56
N GLN A 841 -30.19 -2.49 11.85
CA GLN A 841 -31.10 -2.97 10.82
C GLN A 841 -32.46 -3.34 11.38
N GLU A 842 -32.51 -3.96 12.56
CA GLU A 842 -33.77 -4.28 13.25
C GLU A 842 -34.55 -3.01 13.62
N LEU A 843 -33.88 -2.02 14.22
CA LEU A 843 -34.50 -0.75 14.57
C LEU A 843 -34.91 0.04 13.31
N LEU A 844 -34.07 0.08 12.28
CA LEU A 844 -34.39 0.73 11.01
C LEU A 844 -35.61 0.09 10.36
N LYS A 845 -35.72 -1.24 10.39
CA LYS A 845 -36.89 -1.96 9.92
C LYS A 845 -38.14 -1.55 10.69
N GLU A 846 -38.07 -1.46 12.03
CA GLU A 846 -39.20 -0.95 12.83
C GLU A 846 -39.59 0.48 12.44
N ILE A 847 -38.62 1.37 12.28
CA ILE A 847 -38.83 2.78 11.89
C ILE A 847 -39.56 2.85 10.53
N VAL A 848 -39.15 2.04 9.56
CA VAL A 848 -39.75 2.00 8.21
C VAL A 848 -41.14 1.37 8.25
N ASP A 849 -41.28 0.19 8.87
CA ASP A 849 -42.54 -0.58 8.89
C ASP A 849 -43.66 0.15 9.64
N LYS A 850 -43.31 0.81 10.76
CA LYS A 850 -44.27 1.56 11.59
C LYS A 850 -44.34 3.05 11.23
N LYS A 851 -43.57 3.51 10.24
CA LYS A 851 -43.46 4.93 9.83
C LYS A 851 -43.22 5.86 11.02
N LEU A 852 -42.25 5.49 11.86
CA LEU A 852 -41.95 6.26 13.07
C LEU A 852 -41.33 7.63 12.74
N PHE A 853 -40.70 7.76 11.58
CA PHE A 853 -40.15 9.02 11.08
C PHE A 853 -40.87 9.51 9.83
N THR A 854 -40.81 10.83 9.62
CA THR A 854 -41.30 11.48 8.38
C THR A 854 -40.17 12.19 7.67
N ALA A 855 -39.97 11.84 6.39
CA ALA A 855 -38.96 12.48 5.54
C ALA A 855 -39.57 13.59 4.67
N HIS A 856 -38.88 14.73 4.59
CA HIS A 856 -39.22 15.85 3.71
C HIS A 856 -38.00 16.30 2.93
N GLY A 857 -38.21 16.78 1.72
CA GLY A 857 -37.18 17.34 0.86
C GLY A 857 -37.69 18.49 0.00
N VAL A 858 -36.81 19.43 -0.30
CA VAL A 858 -37.03 20.46 -1.31
C VAL A 858 -35.76 20.56 -2.13
N TYR A 859 -35.90 20.57 -3.45
CA TYR A 859 -34.77 20.76 -4.36
C TYR A 859 -35.18 21.64 -5.52
N GLY A 860 -34.22 22.27 -6.18
CA GLY A 860 -34.48 23.06 -7.36
C GLY A 860 -33.26 23.16 -8.24
N LEU A 861 -33.53 23.23 -9.55
CA LEU A 861 -32.53 23.43 -10.59
C LEU A 861 -32.83 24.77 -11.25
N PHE A 862 -31.84 25.65 -11.32
CA PHE A 862 -32.05 27.02 -11.74
C PHE A 862 -31.00 27.39 -12.77
N PRO A 863 -31.37 28.11 -13.85
CA PRO A 863 -30.38 28.70 -14.74
C PRO A 863 -29.48 29.62 -13.93
N ALA A 864 -28.17 29.55 -14.18
CA ALA A 864 -27.18 30.31 -13.46
C ALA A 864 -26.01 30.69 -14.37
N ASN A 865 -25.33 31.77 -14.02
CA ASN A 865 -24.05 32.14 -14.59
C ASN A 865 -23.16 32.70 -13.50
N SER A 866 -21.85 32.54 -13.66
CA SER A 866 -20.88 33.21 -12.80
C SER A 866 -20.68 34.67 -13.23
N GLU A 867 -20.43 35.51 -12.23
CA GLU A 867 -20.04 36.91 -12.39
C GLU A 867 -18.93 37.18 -11.36
N SER A 868 -17.67 37.18 -11.82
CA SER A 868 -16.50 37.03 -10.94
C SER A 868 -16.65 35.78 -10.07
N ASP A 869 -16.53 35.92 -8.75
CA ASP A 869 -16.51 34.80 -7.80
C ASP A 869 -17.92 34.46 -7.28
N ASP A 870 -18.94 35.15 -7.77
CA ASP A 870 -20.34 34.93 -7.38
C ASP A 870 -21.09 34.15 -8.46
N ILE A 871 -22.13 33.44 -8.03
CA ILE A 871 -23.05 32.74 -8.94
C ILE A 871 -24.40 33.45 -8.90
N ILE A 872 -24.85 33.93 -10.06
CA ILE A 872 -26.16 34.56 -10.23
C ILE A 872 -27.16 33.49 -10.61
N VAL A 873 -28.22 33.38 -9.82
CA VAL A 873 -29.30 32.41 -10.04
C VAL A 873 -30.49 33.12 -10.66
N TYR A 874 -31.03 32.60 -11.76
CA TYR A 874 -32.13 33.21 -12.52
C TYR A 874 -33.44 32.44 -12.39
N GLY A 875 -34.54 33.13 -12.67
CA GLY A 875 -35.88 32.54 -12.64
C GLY A 875 -36.17 31.61 -13.82
N ASP A 876 -35.55 31.86 -14.97
CA ASP A 876 -35.73 31.11 -16.20
C ASP A 876 -34.51 31.31 -17.14
N VAL A 877 -34.51 30.58 -18.25
CA VAL A 877 -33.40 30.57 -19.22
C VAL A 877 -33.22 31.90 -19.97
N THR A 878 -34.19 32.83 -19.87
CA THR A 878 -34.06 34.17 -20.46
C THR A 878 -33.06 35.04 -19.71
N ARG A 879 -32.73 34.67 -18.45
CA ARG A 879 -31.78 35.39 -17.58
C ARG A 879 -32.16 36.86 -17.33
N THR A 880 -33.43 37.20 -17.49
CA THR A 880 -33.93 38.59 -17.33
C THR A 880 -34.15 38.98 -15.87
N LYS A 881 -34.41 38.01 -14.98
CA LYS A 881 -34.66 38.24 -13.55
C LYS A 881 -33.78 37.35 -12.69
N ALA A 882 -32.88 37.95 -11.91
CA ALA A 882 -32.11 37.28 -10.88
C ALA A 882 -33.00 36.97 -9.65
N LEU A 883 -32.92 35.75 -9.14
CA LEU A 883 -33.59 35.29 -7.93
C LEU A 883 -32.70 35.41 -6.70
N ALA A 884 -31.41 35.09 -6.84
CA ALA A 884 -30.44 35.11 -5.76
C ALA A 884 -29.02 35.28 -6.31
N ARG A 885 -28.11 35.70 -5.42
CA ARG A 885 -26.67 35.70 -5.65
C ARG A 885 -26.05 34.82 -4.58
N LEU A 886 -25.30 33.81 -5.01
CA LEU A 886 -24.57 32.91 -4.13
C LEU A 886 -23.12 33.37 -4.09
N HIS A 887 -22.69 33.81 -2.91
CA HIS A 887 -21.32 34.27 -2.70
C HIS A 887 -20.40 33.09 -2.48
N THR A 888 -19.29 33.05 -3.22
CA THR A 888 -18.27 32.01 -3.07
C THR A 888 -16.93 32.63 -2.71
N LEU A 889 -16.03 31.83 -2.13
CA LEU A 889 -14.70 32.28 -1.73
C LEU A 889 -13.66 31.76 -2.70
N ARG A 890 -12.67 32.59 -3.01
CA ARG A 890 -11.50 32.21 -3.81
C ARG A 890 -10.33 31.82 -2.94
N GLN A 891 -9.63 30.77 -3.34
CA GLN A 891 -8.38 30.36 -2.70
C GLN A 891 -7.33 31.48 -2.83
N GLN A 892 -6.68 31.86 -1.72
CA GLN A 892 -5.63 32.89 -1.70
C GLN A 892 -4.27 32.35 -1.24
N LYS A 893 -4.15 31.03 -1.08
CA LYS A 893 -2.90 30.40 -0.65
C LYS A 893 -2.03 30.14 -1.88
N PRO A 894 -0.76 30.59 -1.91
CA PRO A 894 0.13 30.32 -3.05
C PRO A 894 0.32 28.81 -3.26
N ASN A 895 0.13 28.34 -4.51
CA ASN A 895 0.36 26.95 -4.91
C ASN A 895 1.71 26.83 -5.60
N GLN A 896 2.58 25.90 -5.15
CA GLN A 896 3.95 25.73 -5.67
C GLN A 896 4.02 25.14 -7.10
N SER A 897 2.91 24.69 -7.64
CA SER A 897 2.84 23.88 -8.87
C SER A 897 2.10 24.57 -10.03
N GLY A 898 1.96 25.90 -10.01
CA GLY A 898 1.25 26.65 -11.07
C GLY A 898 -0.25 26.31 -11.21
N LYS A 899 -0.85 25.68 -10.19
CA LYS A 899 -2.28 25.33 -10.17
C LYS A 899 -3.14 26.58 -9.95
N PRO A 900 -4.35 26.64 -10.55
CA PRO A 900 -5.24 27.77 -10.39
C PRO A 900 -5.73 27.95 -8.94
N GLN A 901 -6.13 29.18 -8.62
CA GLN A 901 -6.75 29.60 -7.38
C GLN A 901 -8.27 29.48 -7.53
N LEU A 902 -8.81 28.35 -7.06
CA LEU A 902 -10.18 27.97 -7.36
C LEU A 902 -11.21 28.78 -6.55
N ALA A 903 -12.32 29.12 -7.19
CA ALA A 903 -13.60 29.51 -6.59
C ALA A 903 -14.71 28.56 -7.08
N LEU A 904 -15.78 28.37 -6.30
CA LEU A 904 -16.90 27.52 -6.74
C LEU A 904 -17.60 28.07 -8.00
N ALA A 905 -17.55 29.39 -8.20
CA ALA A 905 -18.08 30.05 -9.38
C ALA A 905 -17.35 29.68 -10.67
N ASP A 906 -16.08 29.24 -10.60
CA ASP A 906 -15.26 28.91 -11.78
C ASP A 906 -15.82 27.70 -12.57
N TYR A 907 -16.67 26.88 -11.94
CA TYR A 907 -17.32 25.71 -12.56
C TYR A 907 -18.67 26.02 -13.21
N ILE A 908 -19.10 27.28 -13.21
CA ILE A 908 -20.34 27.73 -13.85
C ILE A 908 -19.97 28.69 -14.98
N ALA A 909 -20.58 28.52 -16.16
CA ALA A 909 -20.25 29.33 -17.32
C ALA A 909 -20.39 30.84 -17.00
N PRO A 910 -19.38 31.66 -17.32
CA PRO A 910 -19.41 33.09 -17.04
C PRO A 910 -20.47 33.74 -17.90
N ARG A 911 -21.12 34.77 -17.35
CA ARG A 911 -22.16 35.52 -18.03
C ARG A 911 -21.71 36.06 -19.40
N GLU A 912 -20.44 36.42 -19.51
CA GLU A 912 -19.80 36.95 -20.72
C GLU A 912 -19.67 35.92 -21.85
N SER A 913 -19.64 34.61 -21.53
CA SER A 913 -19.64 33.54 -22.54
C SER A 913 -20.93 33.49 -23.37
N GLY A 914 -21.98 34.18 -22.93
CA GLY A 914 -23.31 34.13 -23.57
C GLY A 914 -24.05 32.80 -23.37
N ARG A 915 -23.41 31.77 -22.82
CA ARG A 915 -23.99 30.45 -22.61
C ARG A 915 -24.88 30.39 -21.37
N VAL A 916 -25.91 29.55 -21.42
CA VAL A 916 -26.77 29.27 -20.26
C VAL A 916 -26.22 28.04 -19.54
N ASP A 917 -25.92 28.20 -18.26
CA ASP A 917 -25.54 27.12 -17.35
C ASP A 917 -26.57 27.01 -16.21
N TYR A 918 -26.37 26.08 -15.28
CA TYR A 918 -27.35 25.70 -14.28
C TYR A 918 -26.69 25.38 -12.93
N ILE A 919 -27.43 25.66 -11.85
CA ILE A 919 -27.05 25.24 -10.51
C ILE A 919 -28.23 24.58 -9.79
N GLY A 920 -27.93 23.58 -8.98
CA GLY A 920 -28.88 22.91 -8.11
C GLY A 920 -28.70 23.29 -6.64
N ALA A 921 -29.81 23.37 -5.90
CA ALA A 921 -29.80 23.49 -4.45
C ALA A 921 -30.88 22.60 -3.84
N PHE A 922 -30.63 22.06 -2.65
CA PHE A 922 -31.58 21.20 -1.94
C PHE A 922 -31.49 21.35 -0.42
N ALA A 923 -32.56 20.96 0.28
CA ALA A 923 -32.62 20.79 1.73
C ALA A 923 -33.53 19.60 2.06
N VAL A 924 -33.10 18.74 2.98
CA VAL A 924 -33.80 17.50 3.35
C VAL A 924 -33.78 17.28 4.86
N THR A 925 -34.74 16.51 5.38
CA THR A 925 -34.76 16.06 6.78
C THR A 925 -35.53 14.75 6.91
N THR A 926 -35.05 13.86 7.79
CA THR A 926 -35.76 12.67 8.28
C THR A 926 -36.11 12.80 9.78
N GLY A 927 -35.90 13.99 10.37
CA GLY A 927 -35.87 14.18 11.82
C GLY A 927 -37.23 14.31 12.52
N HIS A 928 -38.35 14.34 11.80
CA HIS A 928 -39.67 14.37 12.41
C HIS A 928 -39.99 12.99 13.01
N GLY A 929 -40.33 12.94 14.30
CA GLY A 929 -40.53 11.69 15.06
C GLY A 929 -39.29 11.14 15.78
N CYS A 930 -38.10 11.69 15.49
CA CYS A 930 -36.84 11.25 16.13
C CYS A 930 -36.84 11.48 17.65
N GLN A 931 -37.23 12.66 18.10
CA GLN A 931 -37.23 13.02 19.53
C GLN A 931 -38.24 12.20 20.35
N GLU A 932 -39.40 11.88 19.76
CA GLU A 932 -40.42 11.04 20.41
C GLU A 932 -39.92 9.60 20.60
N LEU A 933 -39.23 9.06 19.59
CA LEU A 933 -38.62 7.73 19.68
C LEU A 933 -37.47 7.70 20.69
N ALA A 934 -36.60 8.73 20.70
CA ALA A 934 -35.52 8.84 21.68
C ALA A 934 -36.06 8.84 23.12
N GLY A 935 -37.10 9.64 23.40
CA GLY A 935 -37.72 9.70 24.74
C GLY A 935 -38.40 8.40 25.20
N ARG A 936 -38.65 7.43 24.30
CA ARG A 936 -39.10 6.07 24.68
C ARG A 936 -37.96 5.20 25.20
N PHE A 937 -36.73 5.40 24.72
CA PHE A 937 -35.55 4.62 25.16
C PHE A 937 -34.91 5.18 26.44
N GLU A 938 -35.19 6.44 26.78
CA GLU A 938 -34.74 7.06 28.04
C GLU A 938 -35.52 6.56 29.27
N LYS A 939 -36.77 6.13 29.09
CA LYS A 939 -37.64 5.57 30.14
C LYS A 939 -37.40 4.09 30.31
#